data_AF-A0A844MYU8-F1
#
_entry.id   AF-A0A844MYU8-F1
#
_cell.length_a   1.000
_cell.length_b   1.000
_cell.length_c   1.000
_cell.angle_alpha   90.00
_cell.angle_beta   90.00
_cell.angle_gamma   90.00
#
_symmetry.space_group_name_H-M   'P 1'
#
loop_
_entity.id
_entity.type
_entity.pdbx_description
1 polymer ?
#
loop_
_entity_poly.entity_id
_entity_poly.type
_entity_poly.pdbx_seq_one_letter_code
_entity_poly.pdbx_strand_id
1 'polypeptide(L)'
;MLKVKVFNYQTGEIHPIDLTPETNSKGQCTIGRALNCDLVLVSPEVSRIHARIIYQNGDYYFTDLCSKIGSRINNEDVQANQSYILSKNDVIRVGGFVILIESVETSSLTNHYPGWVQDSDRHWTKDELIVRCVGVVDETTDIKTFSFAAESSVPLTYKPGQFITLELEISGEPILGSYFISSTPSRPHSLEITVKRIGQATDSRNRQLALVSNWLHDRITIGSTVKLIGGAMGDFTCVDKPSQKLLMISSGNGIIPIMSMTRWVSDTLSAESDLIFFHSTRSPRDIIFRRELELIAARMPKFRLAMTMTQPEPGDVWMGLTGRVTEAMLQAIAPDFQERTVYICGPDSFLQAVKAMLEALAFPMENYYEERLTAPKKGQNALKTSKKESPLLPPSDRFQNGFRGSEEPTVIRFPYQGTPEDEATVIPFNCGTPEDEATVIPFNRGTPQDAPTKIKPSSQGIVQNTPRSPQSSKQVTAIYEKSVEATVKHRNGAQTAVEELSIPLNELFPETSGYAPKLVSNSPFSTGLPALYIIGFLSGLSMGLFSPFISTLMSQHQVPEMLIGANSTLYYLAITLGTPVVAKMLPRIGLRRTMMFGLALMGLTAPLFTMTTEISLWFVIRAVMGIACSLYFVSGQTGLNHFCRESNRAIANGLYALTFSLGFGIGPAIASVFYKFSPTLAFSLGSLLIFSGIAVVLIGIPETVVVFQPSSRTGIFKRLSVPLLGAFAFGFAESVLVSLYPVYLLQQNYSVDRIGYTFSIFVIGGLLATIPITHFADRFGKINILLISVCVVILSILSLSLTQDLVVVQLLTFITGASLTPIFPLSLALIGEKLSRDELSSGSALFTAIYSIGCTAGPLLSSIIMKMFGDRFIFSLLLISLTIFLERIMRQPKKVLLTSHAG
;
A
#
# COMPACT_ATOMS: atom_id res chain seq x y z
N MET A 1 -25.90 -34.37 -3.38
CA MET A 1 -24.93 -33.69 -4.24
C MET A 1 -25.58 -32.50 -4.89
N LEU A 2 -24.95 -31.33 -4.76
CA LEU A 2 -25.41 -30.06 -5.32
C LEU A 2 -24.52 -29.70 -6.52
N LYS A 3 -25.05 -29.83 -7.72
CA LYS A 3 -24.32 -29.46 -8.94
C LYS A 3 -24.48 -27.96 -9.19
N VAL A 4 -23.37 -27.23 -9.25
CA VAL A 4 -23.40 -25.79 -9.52
C VAL A 4 -22.51 -25.42 -10.70
N LYS A 5 -22.95 -24.44 -11.50
CA LYS A 5 -22.10 -23.78 -12.50
C LYS A 5 -21.68 -22.42 -11.99
N VAL A 6 -20.37 -22.23 -11.83
CA VAL A 6 -19.78 -20.97 -11.42
C VAL A 6 -19.31 -20.22 -12.66
N PHE A 7 -19.99 -19.12 -12.96
CA PHE A 7 -19.64 -18.18 -14.00
C PHE A 7 -18.93 -16.96 -13.40
N ASN A 8 -17.74 -16.63 -13.89
CA ASN A 8 -17.05 -15.40 -13.55
C ASN A 8 -17.32 -14.36 -14.65
N TYR A 9 -18.08 -13.31 -14.35
CA TYR A 9 -18.43 -12.30 -15.37
C TYR A 9 -17.21 -11.49 -15.84
N GLN A 10 -16.11 -11.49 -15.08
CA GLN A 10 -14.87 -10.78 -15.42
C GLN A 10 -13.95 -11.59 -16.35
N THR A 11 -14.01 -12.93 -16.32
CA THR A 11 -13.19 -13.80 -17.18
C THR A 11 -13.96 -14.53 -18.28
N GLY A 12 -15.30 -14.62 -18.17
CA GLY A 12 -16.15 -15.38 -19.10
C GLY A 12 -16.10 -16.90 -18.90
N GLU A 13 -15.34 -17.39 -17.91
CA GLU A 13 -15.21 -18.82 -17.64
C GLU A 13 -16.44 -19.38 -16.92
N ILE A 14 -16.90 -20.57 -17.36
CA ILE A 14 -17.93 -21.37 -16.70
C ILE A 14 -17.26 -22.64 -16.18
N HIS A 15 -17.24 -22.83 -14.87
CA HIS A 15 -16.73 -24.03 -14.22
C HIS A 15 -17.90 -24.82 -13.60
N PRO A 16 -18.24 -26.03 -14.08
CA PRO A 16 -19.13 -26.93 -13.37
C PRO A 16 -18.39 -27.49 -12.14
N ILE A 17 -19.02 -27.41 -10.97
CA ILE A 17 -18.47 -27.83 -9.68
C ILE A 17 -19.54 -28.61 -8.93
N ASP A 18 -19.22 -29.85 -8.57
CA ASP A 18 -20.06 -30.67 -7.71
C ASP A 18 -19.72 -30.35 -6.25
N LEU A 19 -20.64 -29.71 -5.54
CA LEU A 19 -20.53 -29.47 -4.11
C LEU A 19 -21.26 -30.59 -3.36
N THR A 20 -20.58 -31.22 -2.41
CA THR A 20 -21.15 -32.30 -1.59
C THR A 20 -21.14 -31.95 -0.10
N PRO A 21 -21.80 -30.85 0.34
CA PRO A 21 -21.85 -30.51 1.76
C PRO A 21 -22.52 -31.61 2.61
N GLU A 22 -23.32 -32.49 2.01
CA GLU A 22 -23.91 -33.67 2.66
C GLU A 22 -22.92 -34.83 2.95
N THR A 23 -21.78 -34.91 2.26
CA THR A 23 -20.72 -35.92 2.52
C THR A 23 -19.41 -35.30 3.02
N ASN A 24 -19.29 -33.97 3.00
CA ASN A 24 -18.15 -33.25 3.56
C ASN A 24 -18.10 -33.42 5.08
N SER A 25 -16.92 -33.64 5.64
CA SER A 25 -16.68 -33.81 7.09
C SER A 25 -17.14 -32.64 7.96
N LYS A 26 -17.48 -31.49 7.35
CA LYS A 26 -17.99 -30.28 8.00
C LYS A 26 -19.50 -30.07 7.88
N GLY A 27 -20.23 -30.89 7.11
CA GLY A 27 -21.67 -30.70 6.82
C GLY A 27 -22.03 -29.44 6.01
N GLN A 28 -21.02 -28.70 5.55
CA GLN A 28 -21.15 -27.41 4.87
C GLN A 28 -20.00 -27.21 3.87
N CYS A 29 -20.27 -26.49 2.78
CA CYS A 29 -19.28 -26.01 1.82
C CYS A 29 -19.14 -24.48 1.98
N THR A 30 -17.92 -24.01 2.20
CA THR A 30 -17.59 -22.59 2.34
C THR A 30 -17.24 -21.96 0.99
N ILE A 31 -17.66 -20.72 0.78
CA ILE A 31 -17.47 -19.96 -0.46
C ILE A 31 -16.65 -18.71 -0.11
N GLY A 32 -15.54 -18.44 -0.81
CA GLY A 32 -14.73 -17.25 -0.54
C GLY A 32 -13.43 -17.20 -1.33
N ARG A 33 -12.66 -16.11 -1.20
CA ARG A 33 -11.41 -15.94 -1.96
C ARG A 33 -10.18 -16.62 -1.34
N ALA A 34 -10.31 -17.21 -0.16
CA ALA A 34 -9.20 -17.92 0.49
C ALA A 34 -9.11 -19.35 -0.07
N LEU A 35 -7.88 -19.83 -0.28
CA LEU A 35 -7.59 -21.15 -0.88
C LEU A 35 -8.09 -22.35 -0.05
N ASN A 36 -8.56 -22.12 1.17
CA ASN A 36 -9.14 -23.11 2.07
C ASN A 36 -10.68 -23.14 2.05
N CYS A 37 -11.33 -22.38 1.17
CA CYS A 37 -12.76 -22.48 0.91
C CYS A 37 -13.05 -23.68 -0.01
N ASP A 38 -14.18 -24.35 0.20
CA ASP A 38 -14.61 -25.48 -0.63
C ASP A 38 -14.98 -25.02 -2.07
N LEU A 39 -15.48 -23.79 -2.21
CA LEU A 39 -15.59 -23.06 -3.48
C LEU A 39 -14.74 -21.78 -3.43
N VAL A 40 -13.61 -21.79 -4.14
CA VAL A 40 -12.66 -20.67 -4.16
C VAL A 40 -13.00 -19.66 -5.26
N LEU A 41 -13.43 -18.46 -4.86
CA LEU A 41 -13.78 -17.35 -5.75
C LEU A 41 -12.73 -16.24 -5.66
N VAL A 42 -11.67 -16.33 -6.48
CA VAL A 42 -10.48 -15.46 -6.37
C VAL A 42 -10.73 -14.06 -6.95
N SER A 43 -11.38 -13.18 -6.16
CA SER A 43 -11.48 -11.73 -6.44
C SER A 43 -11.25 -10.91 -5.17
N PRO A 44 -10.64 -9.71 -5.23
CA PRO A 44 -10.48 -8.81 -4.08
C PRO A 44 -11.80 -8.39 -3.41
N GLU A 45 -12.88 -8.37 -4.19
CA GLU A 45 -14.25 -8.00 -3.78
C GLU A 45 -14.88 -9.08 -2.88
N VAL A 46 -14.48 -10.33 -3.05
CA VAL A 46 -14.99 -11.46 -2.28
C VAL A 46 -14.27 -11.53 -0.92
N SER A 47 -15.01 -11.66 0.19
CA SER A 47 -14.41 -11.88 1.51
C SER A 47 -13.59 -13.18 1.57
N ARG A 48 -12.63 -13.28 2.51
CA ARG A 48 -11.75 -14.47 2.64
C ARG A 48 -12.57 -15.75 2.75
N ILE A 49 -13.55 -15.73 3.65
CA ILE A 49 -14.75 -16.57 3.65
C ILE A 49 -15.89 -15.57 3.45
N HIS A 50 -16.77 -15.80 2.48
CA HIS A 50 -17.82 -14.87 2.04
C HIS A 50 -19.21 -15.41 2.38
N ALA A 51 -19.46 -16.68 2.09
CA ALA A 51 -20.72 -17.34 2.33
C ALA A 51 -20.48 -18.82 2.65
N ARG A 52 -21.55 -19.54 2.97
CA ARG A 52 -21.56 -21.01 3.07
C ARG A 52 -22.84 -21.58 2.49
N ILE A 53 -22.76 -22.82 2.03
CA ILE A 53 -23.90 -23.68 1.72
C ILE A 53 -23.89 -24.84 2.72
N ILE A 54 -25.01 -25.08 3.40
CA ILE A 54 -25.19 -26.17 4.37
C ILE A 54 -26.27 -27.12 3.85
N TYR A 55 -26.13 -28.41 4.07
CA TYR A 55 -27.21 -29.38 3.85
C TYR A 55 -27.88 -29.73 5.18
N GLN A 56 -29.18 -29.47 5.31
CA GLN A 56 -29.95 -29.74 6.54
C GLN A 56 -31.36 -30.21 6.20
N ASN A 57 -31.88 -31.20 6.92
CA ASN A 57 -33.25 -31.71 6.81
C ASN A 57 -33.72 -32.17 5.41
N GLY A 58 -32.80 -32.40 4.46
CA GLY A 58 -33.10 -32.78 3.08
C GLY A 58 -32.86 -31.66 2.05
N ASP A 59 -32.70 -30.41 2.51
CA ASP A 59 -32.55 -29.23 1.67
C ASP A 59 -31.16 -28.58 1.82
N TYR A 60 -30.82 -27.73 0.84
CA TYR A 60 -29.58 -26.97 0.82
C TYR A 60 -29.86 -25.51 1.15
N TYR A 61 -29.04 -24.89 2.00
CA TYR A 61 -29.23 -23.53 2.51
C TYR A 61 -28.00 -22.68 2.25
N PHE A 62 -28.15 -21.53 1.60
CA PHE A 62 -27.10 -20.51 1.46
C PHE A 62 -27.17 -19.48 2.60
N THR A 63 -26.02 -19.09 3.13
CA THR A 63 -25.88 -18.04 4.15
C THR A 63 -24.71 -17.12 3.78
N ASP A 64 -24.96 -15.81 3.64
CA ASP A 64 -23.86 -14.81 3.58
C ASP A 64 -23.24 -14.65 4.98
N LEU A 65 -21.92 -14.71 5.08
CA LEU A 65 -21.19 -14.70 6.36
C LEU A 65 -20.67 -13.29 6.72
N CYS A 66 -21.56 -12.30 6.64
CA CYS A 66 -21.25 -10.88 6.82
C CYS A 66 -20.14 -10.42 5.86
N SER A 67 -20.36 -10.69 4.58
CA SER A 67 -19.43 -10.33 3.52
C SER A 67 -19.35 -8.80 3.35
N LYS A 68 -18.23 -8.33 2.78
CA LYS A 68 -17.97 -6.88 2.64
C LYS A 68 -18.91 -6.14 1.69
N ILE A 69 -19.61 -6.88 0.82
CA ILE A 69 -20.39 -6.35 -0.30
C ILE A 69 -21.80 -6.95 -0.40
N GLY A 70 -22.13 -7.90 0.48
CA GLY A 70 -23.34 -8.70 0.40
C GLY A 70 -23.30 -9.76 -0.69
N SER A 71 -24.22 -10.72 -0.57
CA SER A 71 -24.57 -11.69 -1.61
C SER A 71 -25.97 -11.38 -2.13
N ARG A 72 -26.31 -11.89 -3.31
CA ARG A 72 -27.69 -11.84 -3.84
C ARG A 72 -28.17 -13.22 -4.26
N ILE A 73 -29.45 -13.51 -4.14
CA ILE A 73 -30.10 -14.68 -4.73
C ILE A 73 -31.23 -14.17 -5.63
N ASN A 74 -31.26 -14.59 -6.89
CA ASN A 74 -32.29 -14.20 -7.88
C ASN A 74 -32.49 -12.68 -8.01
N ASN A 75 -31.39 -11.92 -7.87
CA ASN A 75 -31.29 -10.45 -7.79
C ASN A 75 -31.78 -9.77 -6.50
N GLU A 76 -32.31 -10.49 -5.51
CA GLU A 76 -32.63 -9.95 -4.18
C GLU A 76 -31.39 -9.96 -3.26
N ASP A 77 -31.23 -8.94 -2.41
CA ASP A 77 -30.13 -8.83 -1.45
C ASP A 77 -30.31 -9.79 -0.26
N VAL A 78 -29.29 -10.60 0.01
CA VAL A 78 -29.24 -11.58 1.12
C VAL A 78 -28.85 -10.87 2.42
N GLN A 79 -29.63 -11.07 3.49
CA GLN A 79 -29.24 -10.56 4.81
C GLN A 79 -28.11 -11.41 5.41
N ALA A 80 -27.12 -10.72 6.00
CA ALA A 80 -25.98 -11.37 6.62
C ALA A 80 -26.42 -12.31 7.76
N ASN A 81 -25.82 -13.51 7.79
CA ASN A 81 -26.11 -14.62 8.70
C ASN A 81 -27.52 -15.22 8.63
N GLN A 82 -28.38 -14.81 7.69
CA GLN A 82 -29.66 -15.46 7.43
C GLN A 82 -29.50 -16.58 6.39
N SER A 83 -30.17 -17.71 6.63
CA SER A 83 -30.16 -18.89 5.73
C SER A 83 -31.34 -18.88 4.76
N TYR A 84 -31.06 -19.14 3.48
CA TYR A 84 -32.02 -19.16 2.38
C TYR A 84 -32.00 -20.52 1.69
N ILE A 85 -33.15 -21.16 1.51
CA ILE A 85 -33.28 -22.45 0.81
C ILE A 85 -32.87 -22.28 -0.65
N LEU A 86 -32.05 -23.21 -1.16
CA LEU A 86 -31.62 -23.27 -2.55
C LEU A 86 -32.47 -24.26 -3.35
N SER A 87 -33.03 -23.77 -4.44
CA SER A 87 -33.78 -24.52 -5.44
C SER A 87 -32.99 -24.69 -6.74
N LYS A 88 -33.40 -25.65 -7.57
CA LYS A 88 -32.88 -25.78 -8.94
C LYS A 88 -33.16 -24.48 -9.73
N ASN A 89 -32.16 -24.05 -10.50
CA ASN A 89 -32.09 -22.80 -11.27
C ASN A 89 -31.90 -21.51 -10.46
N ASP A 90 -31.69 -21.57 -9.14
CA ASP A 90 -31.34 -20.36 -8.37
C ASP A 90 -30.01 -19.76 -8.83
N VAL A 91 -29.97 -18.42 -8.86
CA VAL A 91 -28.83 -17.63 -9.31
C VAL A 91 -28.29 -16.80 -8.16
N ILE A 92 -27.20 -17.27 -7.57
CA ILE A 92 -26.51 -16.60 -6.46
C ILE A 92 -25.42 -15.68 -7.03
N ARG A 93 -25.35 -14.40 -6.61
CA ARG A 93 -24.26 -13.49 -6.97
C ARG A 93 -23.38 -13.19 -5.77
N VAL A 94 -22.07 -13.35 -5.95
CA VAL A 94 -21.03 -13.19 -4.94
C VAL A 94 -19.91 -12.34 -5.54
N GLY A 95 -20.04 -11.02 -5.45
CA GLY A 95 -19.14 -10.05 -6.10
C GLY A 95 -18.99 -10.31 -7.61
N GLY A 96 -17.75 -10.59 -8.05
CA GLY A 96 -17.36 -10.94 -9.42
C GLY A 96 -18.03 -12.17 -10.05
N PHE A 97 -18.79 -12.96 -9.29
CA PHE A 97 -19.20 -14.31 -9.65
C PHE A 97 -20.71 -14.53 -9.57
N VAL A 98 -21.19 -15.40 -10.46
CA VAL A 98 -22.56 -15.91 -10.52
C VAL A 98 -22.50 -17.42 -10.35
N ILE A 99 -23.25 -17.97 -9.40
CA ILE A 99 -23.37 -19.40 -9.13
C ILE A 99 -24.79 -19.82 -9.49
N LEU A 100 -24.94 -20.65 -10.51
CA LEU A 100 -26.21 -21.24 -10.94
C LEU A 100 -26.35 -22.64 -10.33
N ILE A 101 -27.47 -22.91 -9.67
CA ILE A 101 -27.79 -24.25 -9.15
C ILE A 101 -28.38 -25.13 -10.28
N GLU A 102 -27.66 -26.15 -10.74
CA GLU A 102 -28.09 -27.00 -11.86
C GLU A 102 -28.97 -28.17 -11.43
N SER A 103 -28.59 -28.85 -10.35
CA SER A 103 -29.40 -29.89 -9.73
C SER A 103 -29.15 -30.00 -8.23
N VAL A 104 -30.22 -30.39 -7.53
CA VAL A 104 -30.24 -30.67 -6.10
C VAL A 104 -30.59 -32.15 -5.97
N GLU A 105 -29.57 -33.01 -5.82
CA GLU A 105 -29.74 -34.48 -5.81
C GLU A 105 -29.57 -35.03 -4.39
N THR A 106 -30.68 -35.42 -3.74
CA THR A 106 -30.69 -36.05 -2.41
C THR A 106 -30.20 -37.49 -2.48
N SER A 107 -28.98 -37.75 -2.02
CA SER A 107 -28.37 -39.08 -2.04
C SER A 107 -28.88 -39.95 -0.89
N SER A 108 -29.75 -40.92 -1.21
CA SER A 108 -30.22 -41.95 -0.28
C SER A 108 -29.12 -42.99 0.00
N LEU A 109 -28.28 -42.76 1.01
CA LEU A 109 -27.37 -43.77 1.55
C LEU A 109 -27.62 -43.99 3.04
N THR A 110 -28.41 -45.02 3.31
CA THR A 110 -28.57 -45.62 4.63
C THR A 110 -27.29 -46.35 5.04
N ASN A 111 -26.64 -45.92 6.13
CA ASN A 111 -26.21 -46.83 7.22
C ASN A 111 -25.59 -46.09 8.42
N HIS A 112 -26.11 -46.39 9.62
CA HIS A 112 -25.46 -46.28 10.93
C HIS A 112 -24.53 -45.08 11.18
N TYR A 113 -25.13 -43.94 11.53
CA TYR A 113 -24.53 -43.03 12.51
C TYR A 113 -24.98 -43.44 13.92
N PRO A 114 -24.09 -43.46 14.93
CA PRO A 114 -24.53 -43.46 16.33
C PRO A 114 -25.39 -42.23 16.57
N GLY A 115 -26.42 -42.35 17.40
CA GLY A 115 -27.35 -41.26 17.65
C GLY A 115 -26.63 -39.98 18.07
N TRP A 116 -27.00 -38.86 17.45
CA TRP A 116 -26.60 -37.53 17.90
C TRP A 116 -27.23 -37.27 19.28
N VAL A 117 -26.51 -37.66 20.33
CA VAL A 117 -26.60 -36.96 21.61
C VAL A 117 -26.32 -35.48 21.33
N GLN A 118 -27.12 -34.59 21.90
CA GLN A 118 -26.86 -33.16 21.87
C GLN A 118 -25.54 -32.89 22.60
N ASP A 119 -24.44 -32.81 21.86
CA ASP A 119 -23.13 -32.41 22.38
C ASP A 119 -22.82 -30.97 21.95
N SER A 120 -23.77 -30.06 22.25
CA SER A 120 -23.58 -28.60 22.18
C SER A 120 -22.51 -28.10 23.16
N ASP A 121 -22.03 -28.98 24.04
CA ASP A 121 -21.22 -28.63 25.19
C ASP A 121 -19.73 -28.95 25.00
N ARG A 122 -19.33 -29.65 23.92
CA ARG A 122 -17.90 -29.93 23.61
C ARG A 122 -17.14 -28.72 23.09
N HIS A 123 -16.84 -27.83 24.01
CA HIS A 123 -15.78 -26.82 23.89
C HIS A 123 -14.47 -27.43 24.40
N TRP A 124 -13.33 -27.03 23.81
CA TRP A 124 -12.04 -27.41 24.38
C TRP A 124 -11.84 -26.71 25.72
N THR A 125 -12.05 -27.44 26.82
CA THR A 125 -12.07 -26.88 28.19
C THR A 125 -10.89 -27.32 29.05
N LYS A 126 -10.33 -28.52 28.83
CA LYS A 126 -9.09 -29.02 29.48
C LYS A 126 -8.43 -30.26 28.88
N ASP A 127 -9.07 -30.97 27.95
CA ASP A 127 -8.56 -32.24 27.44
C ASP A 127 -7.41 -32.08 26.43
N GLU A 128 -6.65 -33.16 26.24
CA GLU A 128 -5.60 -33.21 25.22
C GLU A 128 -6.20 -33.02 23.82
N LEU A 129 -5.65 -32.09 23.04
CA LEU A 129 -6.18 -31.75 21.71
C LEU A 129 -5.07 -31.78 20.66
N ILE A 130 -5.22 -32.62 19.65
CA ILE A 130 -4.33 -32.62 18.49
C ILE A 130 -4.74 -31.46 17.57
N VAL A 131 -3.76 -30.60 17.26
CA VAL A 131 -3.92 -29.47 16.35
C VAL A 131 -2.90 -29.57 15.22
N ARG A 132 -3.32 -29.19 14.02
CA ARG A 132 -2.51 -29.19 12.80
C ARG A 132 -2.04 -27.78 12.49
N CYS A 133 -0.75 -27.62 12.19
CA CYS A 133 -0.18 -26.38 11.68
C CYS A 133 -0.76 -26.10 10.27
N VAL A 134 -1.46 -24.98 10.12
CA VAL A 134 -2.09 -24.55 8.87
C VAL A 134 -1.43 -23.31 8.27
N GLY A 135 -0.50 -22.68 9.00
CA GLY A 135 0.25 -21.52 8.53
C GLY A 135 1.51 -21.26 9.36
N VAL A 136 2.54 -20.72 8.71
CA VAL A 136 3.77 -20.24 9.34
C VAL A 136 4.12 -18.88 8.75
N VAL A 137 4.46 -17.91 9.58
CA VAL A 137 4.87 -16.55 9.19
C VAL A 137 6.18 -16.20 9.89
N ASP A 138 7.19 -15.80 9.12
CA ASP A 138 8.43 -15.24 9.67
C ASP A 138 8.20 -13.76 10.03
N GLU A 139 8.19 -13.44 11.34
CA GLU A 139 7.96 -12.08 11.86
C GLU A 139 9.26 -11.27 11.90
N THR A 140 10.35 -11.89 12.34
CA THR A 140 11.73 -11.37 12.32
C THR A 140 12.70 -12.48 11.94
N THR A 141 14.00 -12.18 11.89
CA THR A 141 15.07 -13.18 11.71
C THR A 141 15.11 -14.26 12.81
N ASP A 142 14.47 -14.02 13.96
CA ASP A 142 14.47 -14.95 15.10
C ASP A 142 13.08 -15.16 15.73
N ILE A 143 11.99 -14.74 15.10
CA ILE A 143 10.61 -14.92 15.58
C ILE A 143 9.71 -15.43 14.45
N LYS A 144 8.94 -16.49 14.73
CA LYS A 144 7.92 -17.05 13.82
C LYS A 144 6.56 -17.09 14.51
N THR A 145 5.49 -16.82 13.77
CA THR A 145 4.11 -17.09 14.16
C THR A 145 3.65 -18.40 13.52
N PHE A 146 3.09 -19.31 14.32
CA PHE A 146 2.54 -20.59 13.89
C PHE A 146 1.03 -20.58 14.09
N SER A 147 0.27 -20.77 13.02
CA SER A 147 -1.19 -20.86 13.04
C SER A 147 -1.62 -22.33 13.06
N PHE A 148 -2.47 -22.69 14.02
CA PHE A 148 -2.97 -24.03 14.25
C PHE A 148 -4.51 -24.09 14.13
N ALA A 149 -5.02 -25.23 13.66
CA ALA A 149 -6.44 -25.58 13.68
C ALA A 149 -6.62 -26.96 14.32
N ALA A 150 -7.68 -27.17 15.08
CA ALA A 150 -8.02 -28.48 15.62
C ALA A 150 -8.38 -29.47 14.50
N GLU A 151 -7.99 -30.74 14.65
CA GLU A 151 -8.36 -31.78 13.67
C GLU A 151 -9.82 -32.23 13.82
N SER A 152 -10.34 -32.18 15.05
CA SER A 152 -11.77 -32.23 15.34
C SER A 152 -12.37 -30.82 15.20
N SER A 153 -13.65 -30.72 14.81
CA SER A 153 -14.36 -29.43 14.63
C SER A 153 -14.76 -28.76 15.96
N VAL A 154 -13.89 -28.83 16.97
CA VAL A 154 -14.10 -28.29 18.33
C VAL A 154 -13.72 -26.81 18.38
N PRO A 155 -14.58 -25.92 18.92
CA PRO A 155 -14.22 -24.52 19.19
C PRO A 155 -13.09 -24.40 20.22
N LEU A 156 -11.99 -23.76 19.81
CA LEU A 156 -10.87 -23.39 20.67
C LEU A 156 -11.28 -22.21 21.56
N THR A 157 -11.61 -22.50 22.80
CA THR A 157 -12.17 -21.52 23.75
C THR A 157 -11.08 -21.03 24.70
N TYR A 158 -10.80 -19.73 24.71
CA TYR A 158 -9.80 -19.08 25.55
C TYR A 158 -10.12 -17.60 25.77
N LYS A 159 -9.52 -16.97 26.78
CA LYS A 159 -9.53 -15.52 26.98
C LYS A 159 -8.30 -14.89 26.31
N PRO A 160 -8.39 -13.67 25.76
CA PRO A 160 -7.24 -13.05 25.13
C PRO A 160 -6.18 -12.71 26.17
N GLY A 161 -4.90 -12.91 25.83
CA GLY A 161 -3.76 -12.77 26.73
C GLY A 161 -3.33 -14.06 27.46
N GLN A 162 -4.10 -15.15 27.33
CA GLN A 162 -3.74 -16.47 27.88
C GLN A 162 -2.63 -17.18 27.10
N PHE A 163 -2.09 -18.26 27.69
CA PHE A 163 -1.11 -19.15 27.08
C PHE A 163 -1.62 -20.60 26.99
N ILE A 164 -1.00 -21.39 26.10
CA ILE A 164 -1.23 -22.83 25.94
C ILE A 164 0.07 -23.61 26.19
N THR A 165 -0.02 -24.92 26.38
CA THR A 165 1.14 -25.82 26.47
C THR A 165 1.13 -26.84 25.35
N LEU A 166 2.22 -26.90 24.58
CA LEU A 166 2.48 -27.92 23.58
C LEU A 166 3.22 -29.10 24.21
N GLU A 167 2.90 -30.32 23.80
CA GLU A 167 3.75 -31.51 23.93
C GLU A 167 4.38 -31.82 22.57
N LEU A 168 5.71 -31.84 22.53
CA LEU A 168 6.51 -32.08 21.33
C LEU A 168 7.41 -33.29 21.54
N GLU A 169 7.43 -34.22 20.58
CA GLU A 169 8.37 -35.35 20.61
C GLU A 169 9.74 -34.91 20.09
N ILE A 170 10.73 -34.85 20.99
CA ILE A 170 12.08 -34.39 20.68
C ILE A 170 13.06 -35.50 21.04
N SER A 171 13.69 -36.10 20.03
CA SER A 171 14.61 -37.25 20.19
C SER A 171 13.98 -38.47 20.88
N GLY A 172 12.67 -38.69 20.71
CA GLY A 172 11.90 -39.78 21.30
C GLY A 172 11.35 -39.50 22.71
N GLU A 173 11.59 -38.31 23.26
CA GLU A 173 11.08 -37.90 24.58
C GLU A 173 9.98 -36.82 24.42
N PRO A 174 8.87 -36.88 25.17
CA PRO A 174 7.84 -35.84 25.18
C PRO A 174 8.31 -34.64 26.00
N ILE A 175 8.45 -33.48 25.35
CA ILE A 175 8.93 -32.24 25.97
C ILE A 175 7.85 -31.17 25.88
N LEU A 176 7.46 -30.65 27.05
CA LEU A 176 6.45 -29.61 27.17
C LEU A 176 7.02 -28.21 26.93
N GLY A 177 6.25 -27.34 26.27
CA GLY A 177 6.57 -25.94 26.04
C GLY A 177 5.34 -25.03 26.05
N SER A 178 5.31 -24.06 26.96
CA SER A 178 4.19 -23.13 27.11
C SER A 178 4.43 -21.81 26.36
N TYR A 179 3.42 -21.34 25.62
CA TYR A 179 3.49 -20.14 24.78
C TYR A 179 2.21 -19.32 24.86
N PHE A 180 2.35 -17.99 24.97
CA PHE A 180 1.22 -17.06 24.86
C PHE A 180 0.56 -17.17 23.49
N ILE A 181 -0.77 -17.16 23.50
CA ILE A 181 -1.59 -17.10 22.30
C ILE A 181 -1.47 -15.68 21.74
N SER A 182 -1.13 -15.55 20.45
CA SER A 182 -1.12 -14.26 19.74
C SER A 182 -2.44 -13.97 19.02
N SER A 183 -3.23 -15.01 18.69
CA SER A 183 -4.55 -14.85 18.07
C SER A 183 -5.62 -14.29 19.01
N THR A 184 -6.75 -13.89 18.44
CA THR A 184 -7.95 -13.46 19.16
C THR A 184 -8.97 -14.60 19.26
N PRO A 185 -9.62 -14.79 20.43
CA PRO A 185 -10.65 -15.83 20.61
C PRO A 185 -11.96 -15.54 19.86
N SER A 186 -12.13 -14.35 19.27
CA SER A 186 -13.23 -14.07 18.32
C SER A 186 -13.21 -14.97 17.06
N ARG A 187 -12.16 -15.77 16.86
CA ARG A 187 -11.95 -16.63 15.69
C ARG A 187 -11.73 -18.09 16.15
N PRO A 188 -12.76 -18.78 16.68
CA PRO A 188 -12.63 -20.00 17.50
C PRO A 188 -12.15 -21.26 16.77
N HIS A 189 -11.85 -21.19 15.47
CA HIS A 189 -11.30 -22.30 14.68
C HIS A 189 -9.82 -22.11 14.30
N SER A 190 -9.16 -21.07 14.83
CA SER A 190 -7.74 -20.82 14.60
C SER A 190 -7.08 -20.32 15.88
N LEU A 191 -5.92 -20.89 16.21
CA LEU A 191 -5.09 -20.47 17.33
C LEU A 191 -3.67 -20.21 16.83
N GLU A 192 -3.12 -19.04 17.16
CA GLU A 192 -1.76 -18.64 16.78
C GLU A 192 -0.90 -18.53 18.02
N ILE A 193 0.35 -19.01 17.93
CA ILE A 193 1.40 -18.69 18.89
C ILE A 193 2.56 -18.04 18.15
N THR A 194 3.23 -17.11 18.82
CA THR A 194 4.38 -16.40 18.24
C THR A 194 5.61 -16.70 19.09
N VAL A 195 6.61 -17.33 18.48
CA VAL A 195 7.71 -18.01 19.16
C VAL A 195 9.03 -17.38 18.76
N LYS A 196 9.72 -16.77 19.72
CA LYS A 196 11.11 -16.35 19.56
C LYS A 196 12.04 -17.56 19.71
N ARG A 197 12.99 -17.68 18.79
CA ARG A 197 14.10 -18.62 18.82
C ARG A 197 15.09 -18.23 19.91
N ILE A 198 15.47 -19.19 20.75
CA ILE A 198 16.44 -18.96 21.84
C ILE A 198 17.75 -19.63 21.45
N GLY A 199 18.87 -18.91 21.56
CA GLY A 199 20.22 -19.46 21.35
C GLY A 199 20.61 -20.53 22.37
N GLN A 200 21.86 -21.01 22.32
CA GLN A 200 22.34 -22.01 23.28
C GLN A 200 22.25 -21.48 24.72
N ALA A 201 21.33 -22.04 25.52
CA ALA A 201 21.07 -21.61 26.87
C ALA A 201 22.19 -22.04 27.84
N THR A 202 22.78 -21.06 28.52
CA THR A 202 23.83 -21.28 29.53
C THR A 202 23.28 -21.61 30.93
N ASP A 203 22.04 -21.24 31.24
CA ASP A 203 21.33 -21.61 32.48
C ASP A 203 20.47 -22.86 32.25
N SER A 204 20.61 -23.85 33.14
CA SER A 204 19.83 -25.08 33.17
C SER A 204 18.32 -24.85 33.05
N ARG A 205 17.80 -23.74 33.60
CA ARG A 205 16.37 -23.39 33.58
C ARG A 205 15.83 -23.05 32.18
N ASN A 206 16.67 -22.51 31.29
CA ASN A 206 16.24 -22.08 29.95
C ASN A 206 16.52 -23.14 28.86
N ARG A 207 17.22 -24.24 29.20
CA ARG A 207 17.61 -25.28 28.24
C ARG A 207 16.42 -25.98 27.58
N GLN A 208 15.35 -26.25 28.34
CA GLN A 208 14.12 -26.84 27.79
C GLN A 208 13.39 -25.87 26.85
N LEU A 209 13.21 -24.61 27.25
CA LEU A 209 12.56 -23.60 26.42
C LEU A 209 13.34 -23.31 25.12
N ALA A 210 14.68 -23.36 25.19
CA ALA A 210 15.53 -23.30 24.01
C ALA A 210 15.38 -24.53 23.10
N LEU A 211 15.30 -25.74 23.68
CA LEU A 211 15.11 -26.96 22.89
C LEU A 211 13.76 -26.95 22.13
N VAL A 212 12.67 -26.63 22.83
CA VAL A 212 11.32 -26.53 22.24
C VAL A 212 11.25 -25.43 21.18
N SER A 213 11.72 -24.21 21.48
CA SER A 213 11.65 -23.09 20.51
C SER A 213 12.49 -23.33 19.26
N ASN A 214 13.68 -23.93 19.38
CA ASN A 214 14.48 -24.32 18.21
C ASN A 214 13.79 -25.43 17.40
N TRP A 215 13.26 -26.46 18.07
CA TRP A 215 12.54 -27.54 17.38
C TRP A 215 11.34 -27.01 16.60
N LEU A 216 10.54 -26.11 17.18
CA LEU A 216 9.43 -25.45 16.47
C LEU A 216 9.92 -24.69 15.23
N HIS A 217 11.03 -23.96 15.34
CA HIS A 217 11.61 -23.21 14.21
C HIS A 217 12.16 -24.08 13.08
N ASP A 218 12.68 -25.27 13.42
CA ASP A 218 13.40 -26.17 12.50
C ASP A 218 12.56 -27.34 11.95
N ARG A 219 11.48 -27.74 12.66
CA ARG A 219 10.70 -28.96 12.35
C ARG A 219 9.24 -28.72 12.02
N ILE A 220 8.59 -27.68 12.54
CA ILE A 220 7.19 -27.41 12.18
C ILE A 220 7.09 -26.82 10.78
N THR A 221 6.27 -27.47 9.97
CA THR A 221 5.84 -27.03 8.64
C THR A 221 4.32 -27.09 8.54
N ILE A 222 3.75 -26.52 7.47
CA ILE A 222 2.32 -26.63 7.21
C ILE A 222 1.98 -28.12 7.00
N GLY A 223 1.00 -28.61 7.76
CA GLY A 223 0.61 -30.02 7.83
C GLY A 223 1.15 -30.77 9.06
N SER A 224 2.16 -30.25 9.77
CA SER A 224 2.64 -30.88 11.02
C SER A 224 1.57 -30.87 12.10
N THR A 225 1.40 -31.98 12.81
CA THR A 225 0.53 -32.07 13.99
C THR A 225 1.32 -31.87 15.27
N VAL A 226 0.72 -31.20 16.25
CA VAL A 226 1.22 -31.06 17.62
C VAL A 226 0.08 -31.29 18.59
N LYS A 227 0.43 -31.68 19.82
CA LYS A 227 -0.54 -31.99 20.86
C LYS A 227 -0.60 -30.84 21.86
N LEU A 228 -1.78 -30.30 22.11
CA LEU A 228 -2.05 -29.37 23.21
C LEU A 228 -2.35 -30.17 24.47
N ILE A 229 -1.72 -29.79 25.59
CA ILE A 229 -1.94 -30.42 26.90
C ILE A 229 -2.61 -29.40 27.83
N GLY A 230 -3.71 -29.80 28.46
CA GLY A 230 -4.55 -28.92 29.27
C GLY A 230 -5.44 -28.01 28.41
N GLY A 231 -6.06 -27.01 29.05
CA GLY A 231 -6.74 -25.90 28.37
C GLY A 231 -5.84 -24.67 28.22
N ALA A 232 -6.41 -23.55 27.77
CA ALA A 232 -5.74 -22.26 27.89
C ALA A 232 -5.66 -21.81 29.36
N MET A 233 -4.51 -21.23 29.74
CA MET A 233 -4.13 -20.92 31.12
C MET A 233 -3.65 -19.47 31.26
N GLY A 234 -3.67 -18.97 32.50
CA GLY A 234 -3.25 -17.62 32.86
C GLY A 234 -4.41 -16.65 33.09
N ASP A 235 -4.19 -15.70 33.98
CA ASP A 235 -5.21 -14.72 34.43
C ASP A 235 -4.99 -13.32 33.82
N PHE A 236 -3.95 -13.15 33.00
CA PHE A 236 -3.61 -11.88 32.36
C PHE A 236 -4.53 -11.59 31.16
N THR A 237 -5.72 -11.04 31.44
CA THR A 237 -6.73 -10.74 30.43
C THR A 237 -7.51 -9.45 30.70
N CYS A 238 -7.96 -8.79 29.63
CA CYS A 238 -8.83 -7.61 29.68
C CYS A 238 -10.34 -7.95 29.71
N VAL A 239 -10.70 -9.23 29.65
CA VAL A 239 -12.11 -9.68 29.71
C VAL A 239 -12.66 -9.66 31.12
N ASP A 240 -11.86 -10.06 32.12
CA ASP A 240 -12.34 -10.29 33.49
C ASP A 240 -12.55 -8.99 34.27
N LYS A 241 -12.01 -7.88 33.77
CA LYS A 241 -12.19 -6.52 34.28
C LYS A 241 -12.38 -5.58 33.09
N PRO A 242 -13.58 -5.54 32.49
CA PRO A 242 -13.84 -4.74 31.31
C PRO A 242 -13.67 -3.24 31.63
N SER A 243 -12.96 -2.53 30.75
CA SER A 243 -12.67 -1.11 30.91
C SER A 243 -12.79 -0.40 29.57
N GLN A 244 -13.41 0.79 29.57
CA GLN A 244 -13.55 1.63 28.38
C GLN A 244 -12.25 2.36 28.02
N LYS A 245 -11.31 2.54 28.97
CA LYS A 245 -10.02 3.20 28.75
C LYS A 245 -8.87 2.25 29.09
N LEU A 246 -8.21 1.75 28.06
CA LEU A 246 -7.10 0.81 28.16
C LEU A 246 -5.76 1.49 27.85
N LEU A 247 -4.73 1.12 28.60
CA LEU A 247 -3.33 1.44 28.33
C LEU A 247 -2.50 0.15 28.30
N MET A 248 -2.16 -0.28 27.09
CA MET A 248 -1.51 -1.54 26.75
C MET A 248 -0.01 -1.30 26.54
N ILE A 249 0.82 -1.61 27.55
CA ILE A 249 2.26 -1.39 27.53
C ILE A 249 3.01 -2.71 27.28
N SER A 250 4.02 -2.72 26.43
CA SER A 250 4.80 -3.94 26.18
C SER A 250 6.28 -3.71 25.91
N SER A 251 7.12 -4.73 26.15
CA SER A 251 8.52 -4.71 25.74
C SER A 251 9.00 -6.05 25.15
N GLY A 252 9.61 -5.98 23.96
CA GLY A 252 10.04 -7.16 23.20
C GLY A 252 8.91 -8.17 23.01
N ASN A 253 9.17 -9.45 23.31
CA ASN A 253 8.16 -10.52 23.23
C ASN A 253 6.90 -10.28 24.10
N GLY A 254 6.93 -9.36 25.07
CA GLY A 254 5.76 -9.06 25.92
C GLY A 254 4.60 -8.44 25.14
N ILE A 255 4.85 -8.06 23.88
CA ILE A 255 3.81 -7.64 22.94
C ILE A 255 2.83 -8.79 22.59
N ILE A 256 3.18 -10.06 22.77
CA ILE A 256 2.36 -11.21 22.34
C ILE A 256 0.98 -11.27 23.04
N PRO A 257 0.88 -11.37 24.39
CA PRO A 257 -0.43 -11.38 25.07
C PRO A 257 -1.18 -10.05 24.89
N ILE A 258 -0.44 -8.93 24.84
CA ILE A 258 -0.98 -7.59 24.58
C ILE A 258 -1.58 -7.50 23.17
N MET A 259 -1.01 -8.18 22.17
CA MET A 259 -1.54 -8.28 20.82
C MET A 259 -2.82 -9.11 20.75
N SER A 260 -2.88 -10.23 21.48
CA SER A 260 -4.11 -11.04 21.60
C SER A 260 -5.27 -10.22 22.16
N MET A 261 -5.03 -9.46 23.24
CA MET A 261 -6.01 -8.52 23.80
C MET A 261 -6.38 -7.39 22.82
N THR A 262 -5.41 -6.83 22.11
CA THR A 262 -5.65 -5.77 21.13
C THR A 262 -6.46 -6.24 19.93
N ARG A 263 -6.16 -7.45 19.41
CA ARG A 263 -6.94 -8.11 18.35
C ARG A 263 -8.37 -8.40 18.81
N TRP A 264 -8.56 -8.84 20.06
CA TRP A 264 -9.89 -9.06 20.62
C TRP A 264 -10.70 -7.77 20.73
N VAL A 265 -10.17 -6.72 21.37
CA VAL A 265 -10.83 -5.41 21.47
C VAL A 265 -11.15 -4.82 20.09
N SER A 266 -10.26 -5.01 19.09
CA SER A 266 -10.50 -4.60 17.71
C SER A 266 -11.63 -5.38 17.03
N ASP A 267 -11.80 -6.66 17.33
CA ASP A 267 -12.82 -7.53 16.74
C ASP A 267 -14.19 -7.39 17.43
N THR A 268 -14.24 -7.04 18.74
CA THR A 268 -15.47 -7.09 19.54
C THR A 268 -15.97 -5.75 20.11
N LEU A 269 -15.10 -4.77 20.37
CA LEU A 269 -15.42 -3.55 21.15
C LEU A 269 -14.99 -2.24 20.45
N SER A 270 -14.70 -2.28 19.15
CA SER A 270 -13.95 -1.24 18.43
C SER A 270 -14.60 0.15 18.32
N ALA A 271 -15.90 0.26 18.55
CA ALA A 271 -16.60 1.56 18.62
C ALA A 271 -16.51 2.22 20.01
N GLU A 272 -16.42 1.43 21.07
CA GLU A 272 -16.60 1.89 22.45
C GLU A 272 -15.27 2.16 23.15
N SER A 273 -14.31 1.24 23.07
CA SER A 273 -13.03 1.32 23.79
C SER A 273 -12.04 2.36 23.23
N ASP A 274 -11.43 3.13 24.14
CA ASP A 274 -10.25 3.97 23.92
C ASP A 274 -8.99 3.23 24.37
N LEU A 275 -8.14 2.86 23.43
CA LEU A 275 -6.98 1.98 23.65
C LEU A 275 -5.70 2.71 23.22
N ILE A 276 -4.79 2.92 24.17
CA ILE A 276 -3.43 3.37 23.89
C ILE A 276 -2.49 2.16 23.94
N PHE A 277 -1.76 1.90 22.86
CA PHE A 277 -0.77 0.83 22.76
C PHE A 277 0.63 1.43 22.76
N PHE A 278 1.45 1.15 23.78
CA PHE A 278 2.82 1.65 23.89
C PHE A 278 3.85 0.51 23.94
N HIS A 279 4.61 0.35 22.86
CA HIS A 279 5.61 -0.72 22.74
C HIS A 279 7.06 -0.22 22.83
N SER A 280 7.87 -0.89 23.64
CA SER A 280 9.33 -0.66 23.75
C SER A 280 10.10 -1.79 23.10
N THR A 281 11.02 -1.48 22.18
CA THR A 281 11.91 -2.48 21.59
C THR A 281 13.38 -2.03 21.54
N ARG A 282 14.27 -2.84 20.97
CA ARG A 282 15.68 -2.48 20.78
C ARG A 282 15.84 -1.68 19.48
N SER A 283 15.56 -2.30 18.34
CA SER A 283 15.66 -1.75 16.99
C SER A 283 14.33 -1.89 16.19
N PRO A 284 14.11 -1.19 15.06
CA PRO A 284 12.82 -1.19 14.37
C PRO A 284 12.50 -2.53 13.68
N ARG A 285 13.55 -3.29 13.37
CA ARG A 285 13.50 -4.67 12.84
C ARG A 285 13.04 -5.70 13.89
N ASP A 286 13.03 -5.34 15.18
CA ASP A 286 12.55 -6.19 16.27
C ASP A 286 11.04 -5.98 16.56
N ILE A 287 10.35 -5.11 15.81
CA ILE A 287 8.91 -4.81 16.03
C ILE A 287 8.05 -5.86 15.31
N ILE A 288 7.63 -6.88 16.04
CA ILE A 288 6.63 -7.85 15.55
C ILE A 288 5.23 -7.21 15.46
N PHE A 289 4.38 -7.75 14.57
CA PHE A 289 3.02 -7.25 14.29
C PHE A 289 2.89 -5.78 13.84
N ARG A 290 3.99 -5.07 13.55
CA ARG A 290 3.98 -3.62 13.25
C ARG A 290 2.90 -3.21 12.24
N ARG A 291 2.86 -3.88 11.08
CA ARG A 291 1.89 -3.60 10.01
C ARG A 291 0.44 -3.84 10.43
N GLU A 292 0.20 -4.80 11.33
CA GLU A 292 -1.15 -5.07 11.83
C GLU A 292 -1.57 -4.02 12.85
N LEU A 293 -0.69 -3.61 13.76
CA LEU A 293 -0.94 -2.50 14.69
C LEU A 293 -1.18 -1.18 13.96
N GLU A 294 -0.41 -0.89 12.90
CA GLU A 294 -0.63 0.27 12.02
C GLU A 294 -1.99 0.18 11.28
N LEU A 295 -2.43 -1.02 10.86
CA LEU A 295 -3.75 -1.24 10.24
C LEU A 295 -4.91 -1.16 11.24
N ILE A 296 -4.70 -1.56 12.50
CA ILE A 296 -5.66 -1.40 13.60
C ILE A 296 -5.82 0.09 13.91
N ALA A 297 -4.71 0.83 14.05
CA ALA A 297 -4.72 2.29 14.21
C ALA A 297 -5.43 3.03 13.07
N ALA A 298 -5.28 2.56 11.83
CA ALA A 298 -5.97 3.14 10.67
C ALA A 298 -7.48 2.82 10.61
N ARG A 299 -7.99 1.89 11.43
CA ARG A 299 -9.39 1.44 11.42
C ARG A 299 -10.19 1.74 12.69
N MET A 300 -9.52 1.82 13.83
CA MET A 300 -10.12 2.14 15.12
C MET A 300 -9.80 3.60 15.47
N PRO A 301 -10.74 4.55 15.36
CA PRO A 301 -10.46 5.98 15.58
C PRO A 301 -9.96 6.30 17.00
N LYS A 302 -10.29 5.45 17.98
CA LYS A 302 -9.86 5.57 19.38
C LYS A 302 -8.63 4.69 19.72
N PHE A 303 -7.96 4.08 18.74
CA PHE A 303 -6.72 3.34 18.95
C PHE A 303 -5.51 4.24 18.68
N ARG A 304 -4.69 4.49 19.71
CA ARG A 304 -3.46 5.28 19.60
C ARG A 304 -2.24 4.38 19.72
N LEU A 305 -1.44 4.33 18.67
CA LEU A 305 -0.20 3.55 18.62
C LEU A 305 1.01 4.44 18.92
N ALA A 306 1.76 4.08 19.96
CA ALA A 306 3.04 4.67 20.30
C ALA A 306 4.12 3.58 20.42
N MET A 307 5.35 3.93 20.07
CA MET A 307 6.48 3.02 20.15
C MET A 307 7.75 3.77 20.54
N THR A 308 8.62 3.13 21.31
CA THR A 308 9.96 3.61 21.64
C THR A 308 11.06 2.59 21.34
N MET A 309 12.25 3.08 21.00
CA MET A 309 13.44 2.27 20.72
C MET A 309 14.58 2.56 21.68
N THR A 310 15.09 1.51 22.31
CA THR A 310 16.13 1.59 23.35
C THR A 310 17.56 1.49 22.83
N GLN A 311 17.76 0.95 21.62
CA GLN A 311 19.08 0.75 21.00
C GLN A 311 19.02 0.93 19.46
N PRO A 312 18.82 2.16 18.95
CA PRO A 312 18.90 2.42 17.52
C PRO A 312 20.31 2.17 16.99
N GLU A 313 20.44 1.33 15.95
CA GLU A 313 21.71 1.10 15.25
C GLU A 313 21.90 2.05 14.05
N PRO A 314 23.16 2.30 13.60
CA PRO A 314 23.43 3.09 12.41
C PRO A 314 22.81 2.48 11.15
N GLY A 315 21.73 3.08 10.65
CA GLY A 315 20.96 2.59 9.50
C GLY A 315 19.51 2.25 9.82
N ASP A 316 19.15 2.15 11.11
CA ASP A 316 17.77 1.98 11.55
C ASP A 316 16.92 3.21 11.22
N VAL A 317 15.76 2.96 10.63
CA VAL A 317 14.83 4.01 10.21
C VAL A 317 13.77 4.18 11.28
N TRP A 318 13.89 5.25 12.07
CA TRP A 318 12.98 5.51 13.17
C TRP A 318 12.64 6.99 13.32
N MET A 319 11.34 7.29 13.38
CA MET A 319 10.78 8.63 13.66
C MET A 319 9.89 8.64 14.91
N GLY A 320 9.83 7.53 15.66
CA GLY A 320 9.12 7.42 16.93
C GLY A 320 9.98 7.87 18.12
N LEU A 321 9.52 7.53 19.33
CA LEU A 321 10.24 7.87 20.56
C LEU A 321 11.55 7.08 20.69
N THR A 322 12.54 7.63 21.38
CA THR A 322 13.83 6.96 21.61
C THR A 322 14.23 7.02 23.07
N GLY A 323 14.83 5.93 23.56
CA GLY A 323 15.13 5.69 24.96
C GLY A 323 14.21 4.64 25.60
N ARG A 324 14.46 4.38 26.89
CA ARG A 324 13.55 3.60 27.74
C ARG A 324 12.28 4.40 28.01
N VAL A 325 11.20 3.73 28.41
CA VAL A 325 9.96 4.38 28.86
C VAL A 325 10.27 5.32 30.02
N THR A 326 9.73 6.54 29.95
CA THR A 326 9.85 7.59 30.97
C THR A 326 8.50 8.26 31.22
N GLU A 327 8.37 8.95 32.35
CA GLU A 327 7.21 9.77 32.71
C GLU A 327 6.81 10.72 31.59
N ALA A 328 7.78 11.47 31.04
CA ALA A 328 7.53 12.43 29.97
C ALA A 328 6.96 11.78 28.69
N MET A 329 7.40 10.55 28.36
CA MET A 329 6.78 9.79 27.26
C MET A 329 5.35 9.37 27.62
N LEU A 330 5.12 8.88 28.84
CA LEU A 330 3.80 8.44 29.29
C LEU A 330 2.80 9.60 29.27
N GLN A 331 3.15 10.75 29.84
CA GLN A 331 2.32 11.96 29.83
C GLN A 331 2.04 12.48 28.41
N ALA A 332 3.01 12.38 27.49
CA ALA A 332 2.83 12.83 26.11
C ALA A 332 1.90 11.92 25.29
N ILE A 333 1.94 10.59 25.52
CA ILE A 333 1.10 9.62 24.79
C ILE A 333 -0.30 9.50 25.43
N ALA A 334 -0.32 9.42 26.76
CA ALA A 334 -1.46 9.11 27.60
C ALA A 334 -1.57 10.16 28.73
N PRO A 335 -1.91 11.43 28.43
CA PRO A 335 -2.04 12.46 29.46
C PRO A 335 -3.11 12.12 30.52
N ASP A 336 -4.09 11.30 30.16
CA ASP A 336 -5.14 10.78 31.04
C ASP A 336 -4.82 9.40 31.63
N PHE A 337 -3.53 8.98 31.71
CA PHE A 337 -3.15 7.63 32.15
C PHE A 337 -3.73 7.24 33.51
N GLN A 338 -3.92 8.20 34.43
CA GLN A 338 -4.52 7.99 35.76
C GLN A 338 -5.95 7.41 35.70
N GLU A 339 -6.67 7.62 34.61
CA GLU A 339 -8.04 7.13 34.39
C GLU A 339 -8.08 5.79 33.63
N ARG A 340 -6.92 5.20 33.30
CA ARG A 340 -6.82 4.02 32.43
C ARG A 340 -6.50 2.75 33.20
N THR A 341 -7.05 1.64 32.73
CA THR A 341 -6.59 0.31 33.16
C THR A 341 -5.32 -0.06 32.40
N VAL A 342 -4.23 -0.28 33.15
CA VAL A 342 -2.89 -0.55 32.60
C VAL A 342 -2.64 -2.05 32.56
N TYR A 343 -2.37 -2.57 31.36
CA TYR A 343 -1.90 -3.93 31.13
C TYR A 343 -0.47 -3.88 30.62
N ILE A 344 0.47 -4.54 31.31
CA ILE A 344 1.89 -4.53 30.95
C ILE A 344 2.51 -5.92 30.88
N CYS A 345 3.30 -6.19 29.84
CA CYS A 345 4.09 -7.42 29.73
C CYS A 345 5.48 -7.18 29.14
N GLY A 346 6.51 -7.83 29.69
CA GLY A 346 7.89 -7.70 29.24
C GLY A 346 8.92 -8.35 30.18
N PRO A 347 10.22 -8.06 30.01
CA PRO A 347 11.27 -8.50 30.93
C PRO A 347 11.11 -7.91 32.34
N ASP A 348 11.55 -8.63 33.38
CA ASP A 348 11.43 -8.17 34.79
C ASP A 348 11.96 -6.74 35.02
N SER A 349 13.10 -6.38 34.42
CA SER A 349 13.70 -5.04 34.56
C SER A 349 12.90 -3.93 33.88
N PHE A 350 12.09 -4.27 32.87
CA PHE A 350 11.16 -3.33 32.24
C PHE A 350 9.90 -3.15 33.11
N LEU A 351 9.35 -4.25 33.62
CA LEU A 351 8.18 -4.24 34.51
C LEU A 351 8.45 -3.44 35.79
N GLN A 352 9.58 -3.72 36.46
CA GLN A 352 10.00 -3.00 37.67
C GLN A 352 10.18 -1.49 37.41
N ALA A 353 10.76 -1.11 36.27
CA ALA A 353 10.97 0.30 35.93
C ALA A 353 9.65 1.05 35.68
N VAL A 354 8.71 0.46 34.93
CA VAL A 354 7.41 1.09 34.66
C VAL A 354 6.53 1.09 35.92
N LYS A 355 6.57 0.03 36.73
CA LYS A 355 5.86 -0.03 38.01
C LYS A 355 6.32 1.04 38.99
N ALA A 356 7.63 1.15 39.23
CA ALA A 356 8.18 2.17 40.13
C ALA A 356 7.88 3.60 39.63
N MET A 357 7.85 3.81 38.31
CA MET A 357 7.44 5.09 37.71
C MET A 357 5.95 5.39 37.96
N LEU A 358 5.05 4.41 37.82
CA LEU A 358 3.62 4.59 38.10
C LEU A 358 3.35 4.82 39.60
N GLU A 359 4.05 4.09 40.47
CA GLU A 359 3.98 4.28 41.94
C GLU A 359 4.48 5.68 42.34
N ALA A 360 5.58 6.17 41.75
CA ALA A 360 6.08 7.53 41.97
C ALA A 360 5.11 8.63 41.46
N LEU A 361 4.27 8.30 40.48
CA LEU A 361 3.21 9.16 39.94
C LEU A 361 1.86 9.00 40.67
N ALA A 362 1.84 8.29 41.81
CA ALA A 362 0.64 8.00 42.60
C ALA A 362 -0.51 7.36 41.79
N PHE A 363 -0.18 6.50 40.83
CA PHE A 363 -1.16 5.77 40.02
C PHE A 363 -1.99 4.78 40.88
N PRO A 364 -3.32 4.67 40.67
CA PRO A 364 -4.18 3.69 41.35
C PRO A 364 -3.81 2.25 40.94
N MET A 365 -2.95 1.60 41.73
CA MET A 365 -2.39 0.28 41.41
C MET A 365 -3.41 -0.86 41.36
N GLU A 366 -4.64 -0.67 41.84
CA GLU A 366 -5.78 -1.55 41.58
C GLU A 366 -6.16 -1.65 40.10
N ASN A 367 -5.74 -0.67 39.28
CA ASN A 367 -5.91 -0.64 37.83
C ASN A 367 -4.65 -1.11 37.07
N TYR A 368 -3.63 -1.63 37.75
CA TYR A 368 -2.39 -2.14 37.14
C TYR A 368 -2.34 -3.67 37.11
N TYR A 369 -2.08 -4.24 35.93
CA TYR A 369 -1.97 -5.66 35.67
C TYR A 369 -0.66 -5.96 34.96
N GLU A 370 0.17 -6.86 35.50
CA GLU A 370 1.44 -7.27 34.88
C GLU A 370 1.50 -8.77 34.60
N GLU A 371 2.24 -9.16 33.55
CA GLU A 371 2.59 -10.56 33.26
C GLU A 371 4.06 -10.70 32.85
N ARG A 372 4.69 -11.78 33.29
CA ARG A 372 6.15 -12.00 33.22
C ARG A 372 6.51 -13.11 32.26
N LEU A 373 7.47 -12.82 31.38
CA LEU A 373 8.05 -13.80 30.47
C LEU A 373 9.09 -14.71 31.18
N THR A 374 8.65 -15.50 32.15
CA THR A 374 9.48 -16.54 32.78
C THR A 374 8.74 -17.87 32.86
N ALA A 375 9.48 -18.97 32.71
CA ALA A 375 8.95 -20.31 32.96
C ALA A 375 8.46 -20.41 34.42
N PRO A 376 7.37 -21.16 34.69
CA PRO A 376 6.75 -21.20 36.01
C PRO A 376 7.76 -21.59 37.09
N LYS A 377 7.73 -20.88 38.23
CA LYS A 377 8.48 -21.29 39.42
C LYS A 377 8.11 -22.73 39.76
N LYS A 378 9.10 -23.57 40.10
CA LYS A 378 8.85 -24.89 40.69
C LYS A 378 8.04 -24.72 41.99
N GLY A 379 6.72 -24.88 41.90
CA GLY A 379 5.91 -25.28 43.04
C GLY A 379 6.41 -26.65 43.51
N GLN A 380 6.85 -26.75 44.75
CA GLN A 380 7.22 -28.03 45.35
C GLN A 380 5.95 -28.87 45.58
N ASN A 381 6.05 -30.16 45.27
CA ASN A 381 5.11 -31.24 45.65
C ASN A 381 3.65 -31.16 45.16
N ALA A 382 3.34 -31.93 44.11
CA ALA A 382 2.11 -32.74 44.06
C ALA A 382 2.20 -33.98 43.12
N LEU A 383 3.38 -34.58 42.94
CA LEU A 383 3.52 -35.91 42.32
C LEU A 383 4.52 -36.76 43.13
N LYS A 384 4.12 -37.12 44.35
CA LYS A 384 4.72 -38.25 45.07
C LYS A 384 3.88 -39.49 44.80
N THR A 385 4.40 -40.37 43.97
CA THR A 385 3.98 -41.77 43.90
C THR A 385 4.27 -42.45 45.24
N SER A 386 3.26 -42.51 46.11
CA SER A 386 3.31 -43.32 47.33
C SER A 386 2.73 -44.70 47.06
N LYS A 387 3.56 -45.63 46.54
CA LYS A 387 3.32 -47.05 46.80
C LYS A 387 3.56 -47.27 48.30
N LYS A 388 2.49 -47.55 49.05
CA LYS A 388 2.57 -48.19 50.35
C LYS A 388 1.44 -49.21 50.46
N GLU A 389 1.79 -50.39 50.93
CA GLU A 389 0.90 -51.55 51.00
C GLU A 389 -0.19 -51.37 52.04
N SER A 390 -1.31 -52.06 51.84
CA SER A 390 -2.40 -52.17 52.82
C SER A 390 -2.00 -53.07 53.99
N PRO A 391 -2.24 -52.66 55.25
CA PRO A 391 -2.46 -53.57 56.36
C PRO A 391 -3.96 -53.86 56.51
N LEU A 392 -4.29 -55.13 56.76
CA LEU A 392 -5.63 -55.62 57.11
C LEU A 392 -6.03 -55.24 58.56
N LEU A 393 -7.33 -55.44 58.87
CA LEU A 393 -8.00 -55.75 60.17
C LEU A 393 -9.16 -54.77 60.50
N PRO A 394 -10.19 -55.19 61.27
CA PRO A 394 -11.06 -56.37 61.13
C PRO A 394 -12.58 -55.96 61.17
N PRO A 395 -13.58 -56.88 61.16
CA PRO A 395 -14.98 -56.52 60.85
C PRO A 395 -15.94 -56.35 62.06
N SER A 396 -17.14 -55.83 61.79
CA SER A 396 -18.35 -55.78 62.64
C SER A 396 -18.29 -54.79 63.84
N ASP A 397 -19.39 -54.25 64.40
CA ASP A 397 -20.81 -54.61 64.27
C ASP A 397 -21.78 -53.43 64.66
N ARG A 398 -23.05 -53.52 64.25
CA ARG A 398 -24.30 -52.88 64.81
C ARG A 398 -24.65 -51.37 64.69
N PHE A 399 -25.72 -51.13 63.91
CA PHE A 399 -27.03 -50.49 64.25
C PHE A 399 -27.09 -49.03 64.83
N GLN A 400 -28.11 -48.18 64.58
CA GLN A 400 -29.44 -48.37 63.96
C GLN A 400 -30.08 -47.04 63.44
N ASN A 401 -31.08 -47.15 62.55
CA ASN A 401 -32.13 -46.16 62.15
C ASN A 401 -31.70 -44.91 61.33
N GLY A 402 -32.42 -44.47 60.27
CA GLY A 402 -33.55 -45.09 59.54
C GLY A 402 -34.26 -44.13 58.54
N PHE A 403 -34.86 -44.69 57.48
CA PHE A 403 -35.72 -44.06 56.43
C PHE A 403 -35.09 -43.06 55.41
N ARG A 404 -35.62 -42.83 54.19
CA ARG A 404 -36.16 -43.71 53.10
C ARG A 404 -36.46 -42.83 51.84
N GLY A 405 -35.92 -43.17 50.65
CA GLY A 405 -36.22 -42.50 49.35
C GLY A 405 -35.73 -41.04 49.23
N SER A 406 -35.75 -40.36 48.07
CA SER A 406 -35.79 -40.77 46.65
C SER A 406 -35.60 -39.53 45.74
N GLU A 407 -34.84 -39.68 44.65
CA GLU A 407 -34.86 -38.87 43.41
C GLU A 407 -34.37 -37.39 43.37
N GLU A 408 -33.60 -37.13 42.28
CA GLU A 408 -33.27 -35.90 41.53
C GLU A 408 -32.48 -34.69 42.13
N PRO A 409 -31.53 -34.10 41.34
CA PRO A 409 -30.83 -32.87 41.67
C PRO A 409 -31.57 -31.59 41.20
N THR A 410 -31.67 -30.61 42.09
CA THR A 410 -32.42 -29.37 41.88
C THR A 410 -31.80 -28.40 40.85
N VAL A 411 -32.60 -27.97 39.88
CA VAL A 411 -32.29 -26.86 38.97
C VAL A 411 -32.49 -25.51 39.67
N ILE A 412 -31.46 -24.66 39.71
CA ILE A 412 -31.58 -23.27 40.18
C ILE A 412 -31.88 -22.36 38.99
N ARG A 413 -33.11 -21.84 38.89
CA ARG A 413 -33.49 -20.74 38.00
C ARG A 413 -33.42 -19.41 38.74
N PHE A 414 -32.96 -18.35 38.07
CA PHE A 414 -33.15 -16.98 38.54
C PHE A 414 -34.47 -16.39 37.98
N PRO A 415 -35.20 -15.57 38.75
CA PRO A 415 -36.59 -15.24 38.45
C PRO A 415 -36.77 -14.06 37.49
N TYR A 416 -37.81 -14.15 36.67
CA TYR A 416 -38.45 -13.02 36.00
C TYR A 416 -39.69 -12.65 36.82
N GLN A 417 -39.85 -11.39 37.21
CA GLN A 417 -41.08 -10.89 37.83
C GLN A 417 -41.63 -9.72 37.01
N GLY A 418 -42.86 -9.86 36.56
CA GLY A 418 -43.74 -8.75 36.20
C GLY A 418 -45.04 -8.89 36.99
N THR A 419 -45.80 -7.79 37.07
CA THR A 419 -47.19 -7.77 37.57
C THR A 419 -48.07 -7.02 36.56
N PRO A 420 -49.35 -7.41 36.36
CA PRO A 420 -50.16 -6.94 35.23
C PRO A 420 -51.31 -5.99 35.67
N GLU A 421 -52.28 -5.81 34.77
CA GLU A 421 -53.60 -5.14 34.91
C GLU A 421 -53.52 -3.58 34.83
N ASP A 422 -54.34 -2.87 34.04
CA ASP A 422 -55.63 -3.22 33.40
C ASP A 422 -55.86 -2.62 31.98
N GLU A 423 -56.97 -3.04 31.36
CA GLU A 423 -57.38 -2.78 29.96
C GLU A 423 -57.74 -1.31 29.61
N ALA A 424 -57.41 -0.88 28.38
CA ALA A 424 -58.35 -0.21 27.45
C ALA A 424 -57.73 0.06 26.05
N THR A 425 -58.38 -0.43 25.00
CA THR A 425 -58.04 -0.19 23.58
C THR A 425 -58.55 1.16 23.08
N VAL A 426 -57.80 1.88 22.24
CA VAL A 426 -58.27 2.66 21.05
C VAL A 426 -57.05 3.13 20.22
N ILE A 427 -57.28 3.42 18.93
CA ILE A 427 -56.33 3.49 17.81
C ILE A 427 -55.90 4.96 17.50
N PRO A 428 -55.28 5.30 16.34
CA PRO A 428 -53.92 5.85 16.24
C PRO A 428 -53.82 7.39 16.18
N PHE A 429 -52.59 7.92 16.29
CA PHE A 429 -52.31 9.33 16.01
C PHE A 429 -52.10 9.63 14.52
N ASN A 430 -52.75 10.71 14.06
CA ASN A 430 -52.52 11.37 12.78
C ASN A 430 -52.10 12.83 13.02
N CYS A 431 -51.60 13.51 11.99
CA CYS A 431 -50.96 14.83 12.01
C CYS A 431 -51.74 15.98 12.69
N GLY A 432 -51.01 16.94 13.27
CA GLY A 432 -51.55 18.28 13.58
C GLY A 432 -50.74 19.11 14.58
N THR A 433 -49.81 19.94 14.08
CA THR A 433 -49.38 21.21 14.73
C THR A 433 -50.46 22.29 14.46
N PRO A 434 -50.67 23.35 15.28
CA PRO A 434 -49.63 24.37 15.51
C PRO A 434 -49.67 25.21 16.81
N GLU A 435 -48.67 26.11 16.89
CA GLU A 435 -48.66 27.47 17.48
C GLU A 435 -48.59 27.71 19.00
N ASP A 436 -47.46 28.33 19.38
CA ASP A 436 -47.25 29.13 20.60
C ASP A 436 -47.74 30.59 20.40
N GLU A 437 -48.11 31.28 21.49
CA GLU A 437 -48.11 32.75 21.55
C GLU A 437 -47.38 33.30 22.78
N ALA A 438 -46.47 34.25 22.51
CA ALA A 438 -46.06 35.40 23.36
C ALA A 438 -45.44 35.14 24.77
N THR A 439 -44.51 35.95 25.32
CA THR A 439 -44.69 37.40 25.56
C THR A 439 -43.37 38.11 26.02
N VAL A 440 -42.97 39.18 25.30
CA VAL A 440 -42.30 40.46 25.74
C VAL A 440 -40.90 40.46 26.43
N ILE A 441 -39.79 40.97 25.83
CA ILE A 441 -39.17 42.36 25.75
C ILE A 441 -39.07 43.19 27.07
N PRO A 442 -38.22 44.27 27.21
CA PRO A 442 -37.06 44.76 26.40
C PRO A 442 -35.81 45.25 27.20
N PHE A 443 -34.73 45.67 26.51
CA PHE A 443 -34.16 47.05 26.61
C PHE A 443 -33.20 47.39 25.43
N ASN A 444 -32.92 48.68 25.21
CA ASN A 444 -32.56 49.23 23.88
C ASN A 444 -31.59 50.45 23.96
N ARG A 445 -30.79 50.64 22.89
CA ARG A 445 -30.28 51.88 22.24
C ARG A 445 -28.73 52.00 22.15
N GLY A 446 -28.15 52.54 21.06
CA GLY A 446 -28.78 53.10 19.85
C GLY A 446 -27.82 53.50 18.70
N THR A 447 -28.40 54.13 17.67
CA THR A 447 -27.82 54.71 16.42
C THR A 447 -28.12 56.25 16.42
N PRO A 448 -28.14 57.07 15.32
CA PRO A 448 -27.80 56.94 13.88
C PRO A 448 -26.84 58.07 13.36
N GLN A 449 -26.49 58.24 12.07
CA GLN A 449 -27.18 58.95 10.94
C GLN A 449 -26.15 59.02 9.76
N ASP A 450 -26.44 59.24 8.46
CA ASP A 450 -27.69 59.30 7.67
C ASP A 450 -27.42 59.01 6.16
N ALA A 451 -28.46 58.74 5.37
CA ALA A 451 -28.44 58.57 3.91
C ALA A 451 -29.48 59.49 3.22
N PRO A 452 -29.51 59.59 1.87
CA PRO A 452 -30.64 58.95 1.13
C PRO A 452 -30.25 58.44 -0.29
N THR A 453 -30.61 57.25 -0.78
CA THR A 453 -31.91 56.60 -1.11
C THR A 453 -32.75 57.17 -2.27
N LYS A 454 -33.09 56.26 -3.21
CA LYS A 454 -34.41 55.86 -3.81
C LYS A 454 -34.11 55.02 -5.08
N ILE A 455 -34.90 54.09 -5.64
CA ILE A 455 -36.02 53.17 -5.27
C ILE A 455 -35.90 52.01 -6.34
N LYS A 456 -35.81 50.70 -6.04
CA LYS A 456 -36.81 49.69 -5.57
C LYS A 456 -38.01 49.44 -6.53
N PRO A 457 -38.70 48.26 -6.51
CA PRO A 457 -38.36 46.95 -5.93
C PRO A 457 -38.72 45.69 -6.80
N SER A 458 -38.19 44.49 -6.46
CA SER A 458 -38.96 43.23 -6.47
C SER A 458 -38.24 42.04 -5.80
N SER A 459 -38.96 41.33 -4.91
CA SER A 459 -38.74 39.96 -4.38
C SER A 459 -37.43 39.54 -3.67
N GLN A 460 -37.57 38.94 -2.48
CA GLN A 460 -36.52 38.30 -1.67
C GLN A 460 -36.28 36.83 -2.08
N GLY A 461 -35.15 36.25 -1.65
CA GLY A 461 -34.92 34.80 -1.72
C GLY A 461 -33.49 34.37 -1.36
N ILE A 462 -33.22 34.11 -0.08
CA ILE A 462 -31.99 33.44 0.36
C ILE A 462 -32.07 31.96 -0.04
N VAL A 463 -31.02 31.42 -0.67
CA VAL A 463 -30.92 29.98 -0.98
C VAL A 463 -29.66 29.40 -0.34
N GLN A 464 -29.85 28.41 0.52
CA GLN A 464 -28.80 27.53 1.04
C GLN A 464 -28.31 26.60 -0.08
N ASN A 465 -27.00 26.35 -0.16
CA ASN A 465 -26.44 25.41 -1.14
C ASN A 465 -26.67 23.95 -0.70
N THR A 466 -27.74 23.34 -1.18
CA THR A 466 -27.92 21.88 -1.22
C THR A 466 -27.22 21.26 -2.44
N PRO A 467 -26.61 20.06 -2.33
CA PRO A 467 -26.07 19.35 -3.48
C PRO A 467 -27.18 18.84 -4.43
N ARG A 468 -26.97 18.94 -5.74
CA ARG A 468 -27.90 18.42 -6.75
C ARG A 468 -27.83 16.90 -6.88
N SER A 469 -29.00 16.26 -6.98
CA SER A 469 -29.17 14.84 -7.32
C SER A 469 -29.17 14.58 -8.84
N PRO A 470 -28.94 13.33 -9.31
CA PRO A 470 -28.69 13.04 -10.72
C PRO A 470 -29.95 12.70 -11.53
N GLN A 471 -30.01 13.19 -12.78
CA GLN A 471 -31.13 12.99 -13.71
C GLN A 471 -31.05 11.69 -14.56
N SER A 472 -30.14 10.76 -14.26
CA SER A 472 -29.86 9.59 -15.11
C SER A 472 -30.70 8.33 -14.83
N SER A 473 -31.55 8.28 -13.79
CA SER A 473 -32.28 7.04 -13.45
C SER A 473 -33.58 6.79 -14.22
N LYS A 474 -34.21 7.81 -14.81
CA LYS A 474 -35.58 7.68 -15.38
C LYS A 474 -35.69 6.97 -16.74
N GLN A 475 -34.59 6.79 -17.47
CA GLN A 475 -34.61 6.01 -18.73
C GLN A 475 -34.36 4.50 -18.50
N VAL A 476 -33.78 4.10 -17.37
CA VAL A 476 -33.49 2.68 -17.08
C VAL A 476 -34.73 1.97 -16.53
N THR A 477 -35.50 2.62 -15.65
CA THR A 477 -36.72 2.03 -15.05
C THR A 477 -37.80 1.72 -16.10
N ALA A 478 -38.02 2.62 -17.07
CA ALA A 478 -39.07 2.47 -18.09
C ALA A 478 -38.82 1.32 -19.10
N ILE A 479 -37.58 0.81 -19.18
CA ILE A 479 -37.25 -0.38 -19.98
C ILE A 479 -37.51 -1.66 -19.17
N TYR A 480 -37.36 -1.59 -17.84
CA TYR A 480 -37.55 -2.73 -16.93
C TYR A 480 -39.04 -3.05 -16.66
N GLU A 481 -39.91 -2.04 -16.61
CA GLU A 481 -41.34 -2.25 -16.39
C GLU A 481 -42.00 -2.96 -17.60
N LYS A 482 -41.56 -2.67 -18.84
CA LYS A 482 -42.08 -3.30 -20.06
C LYS A 482 -41.66 -4.77 -20.25
N SER A 483 -40.52 -5.18 -19.72
CA SER A 483 -40.10 -6.59 -19.77
C SER A 483 -40.83 -7.44 -18.74
N VAL A 484 -41.19 -6.89 -17.57
CA VAL A 484 -41.95 -7.60 -16.54
C VAL A 484 -43.40 -7.85 -16.97
N GLU A 485 -44.07 -6.90 -17.63
CA GLU A 485 -45.45 -7.11 -18.15
C GLU A 485 -45.55 -8.23 -19.20
N ALA A 486 -44.48 -8.49 -19.96
CA ALA A 486 -44.44 -9.58 -20.94
C ALA A 486 -44.36 -10.96 -20.29
N THR A 487 -43.68 -11.09 -19.13
CA THR A 487 -43.46 -12.37 -18.45
C THR A 487 -44.71 -12.87 -17.69
N VAL A 488 -45.64 -11.99 -17.31
CA VAL A 488 -46.84 -12.34 -16.54
C VAL A 488 -47.97 -12.97 -17.39
N LYS A 489 -47.92 -12.86 -18.72
CA LYS A 489 -49.05 -13.23 -19.60
C LYS A 489 -49.11 -14.68 -20.11
N HIS A 490 -48.13 -15.54 -19.83
CA HIS A 490 -48.17 -16.97 -20.19
C HIS A 490 -48.15 -17.91 -18.97
N ARG A 491 -49.22 -17.83 -18.17
CA ARG A 491 -49.63 -18.90 -17.25
C ARG A 491 -50.93 -19.50 -17.77
N ASN A 492 -50.83 -20.62 -18.52
CA ASN A 492 -51.84 -21.68 -18.71
C ASN A 492 -51.43 -22.59 -19.88
N GLY A 493 -51.20 -23.87 -19.62
CA GLY A 493 -50.81 -24.88 -20.62
C GLY A 493 -49.90 -25.93 -19.99
N ALA A 494 -50.39 -27.16 -19.85
CA ALA A 494 -49.70 -28.24 -19.15
C ALA A 494 -48.81 -29.09 -20.09
N GLN A 495 -47.79 -29.71 -19.51
CA GLN A 495 -47.20 -31.01 -19.91
C GLN A 495 -47.13 -31.32 -21.43
N THR A 496 -46.10 -30.82 -22.14
CA THR A 496 -45.23 -31.57 -23.08
C THR A 496 -44.29 -30.60 -23.80
N ALA A 497 -43.03 -30.51 -23.35
CA ALA A 497 -41.88 -29.96 -24.09
C ALA A 497 -40.62 -30.16 -23.22
N VAL A 498 -40.08 -31.38 -23.24
CA VAL A 498 -38.69 -31.64 -22.86
C VAL A 498 -37.96 -31.87 -24.18
N GLU A 499 -36.74 -31.34 -24.29
CA GLU A 499 -35.95 -31.17 -25.53
C GLU A 499 -36.26 -29.86 -26.31
N GLU A 500 -35.20 -29.30 -26.93
CA GLU A 500 -35.12 -28.02 -27.65
C GLU A 500 -35.36 -26.71 -26.86
N LEU A 501 -34.33 -26.25 -26.13
CA LEU A 501 -34.12 -24.80 -25.88
C LEU A 501 -32.63 -24.47 -25.64
N SER A 502 -31.79 -24.80 -26.62
CA SER A 502 -30.38 -24.40 -26.68
C SER A 502 -30.23 -22.98 -27.23
N ILE A 503 -30.42 -21.97 -26.38
CA ILE A 503 -30.12 -20.57 -26.73
C ILE A 503 -28.58 -20.39 -26.75
N PRO A 504 -27.96 -19.97 -27.86
CA PRO A 504 -26.53 -19.72 -27.91
C PRO A 504 -26.15 -18.51 -27.03
N LEU A 505 -25.03 -18.65 -26.30
CA LEU A 505 -24.63 -17.75 -25.21
C LEU A 505 -24.44 -16.27 -25.59
N ASN A 506 -24.33 -15.96 -26.88
CA ASN A 506 -24.04 -14.62 -27.40
C ASN A 506 -25.24 -13.66 -27.37
N GLU A 507 -26.48 -14.15 -27.24
CA GLU A 507 -27.67 -13.28 -27.18
C GLU A 507 -28.00 -12.79 -25.75
N LEU A 508 -27.41 -13.40 -24.73
CA LEU A 508 -27.62 -13.03 -23.32
C LEU A 508 -26.70 -11.90 -22.82
N PHE A 509 -25.67 -11.53 -23.59
CA PHE A 509 -24.68 -10.52 -23.21
C PHE A 509 -24.26 -9.66 -24.41
N PRO A 510 -24.82 -8.46 -24.62
CA PRO A 510 -24.24 -7.51 -25.56
C PRO A 510 -22.84 -7.09 -25.09
N GLU A 511 -21.86 -7.10 -26.00
CA GLU A 511 -20.44 -6.97 -25.68
C GLU A 511 -20.09 -5.71 -24.88
N THR A 512 -19.70 -5.88 -23.61
CA THR A 512 -18.88 -4.90 -22.88
C THR A 512 -17.52 -5.53 -22.56
N SER A 513 -16.71 -5.71 -23.60
CA SER A 513 -15.37 -6.28 -23.47
C SER A 513 -14.40 -5.31 -22.79
N GLY A 514 -13.70 -5.82 -21.76
CA GLY A 514 -12.50 -5.18 -21.21
C GLY A 514 -12.60 -4.69 -19.76
N TYR A 515 -12.46 -5.59 -18.79
CA TYR A 515 -11.68 -5.38 -17.56
C TYR A 515 -11.45 -6.71 -16.81
N ALA A 516 -10.51 -7.53 -17.30
CA ALA A 516 -9.98 -8.68 -16.58
C ALA A 516 -8.56 -8.35 -16.06
N PRO A 517 -8.26 -8.43 -14.76
CA PRO A 517 -6.92 -8.17 -14.26
C PRO A 517 -5.97 -9.34 -14.59
N LYS A 518 -5.14 -9.17 -15.63
CA LYS A 518 -4.09 -10.13 -16.00
C LYS A 518 -3.15 -10.42 -14.82
N LEU A 519 -2.78 -11.68 -14.63
CA LEU A 519 -1.69 -12.12 -13.75
C LEU A 519 -0.41 -11.32 -14.07
N VAL A 520 -0.04 -10.38 -13.18
CA VAL A 520 1.11 -9.50 -13.39
C VAL A 520 2.41 -10.27 -13.22
N SER A 521 3.14 -10.45 -14.32
CA SER A 521 4.44 -11.12 -14.34
C SER A 521 5.53 -10.30 -13.65
N ASN A 522 6.59 -10.96 -13.17
CA ASN A 522 7.77 -10.30 -12.62
C ASN A 522 8.69 -9.67 -13.69
N SER A 523 8.33 -9.77 -14.97
CA SER A 523 9.16 -9.28 -16.08
C SER A 523 9.21 -7.74 -16.11
N PRO A 524 10.36 -7.12 -16.45
CA PRO A 524 10.42 -5.70 -16.81
C PRO A 524 9.69 -5.38 -18.13
N PHE A 525 9.05 -6.37 -18.77
CA PHE A 525 8.19 -6.25 -19.94
C PHE A 525 6.71 -6.59 -19.61
N SER A 526 6.28 -6.40 -18.36
CA SER A 526 4.87 -6.55 -17.95
C SER A 526 3.94 -5.54 -18.65
N THR A 527 2.63 -5.75 -18.59
CA THR A 527 1.64 -4.92 -19.27
C THR A 527 1.78 -3.43 -18.91
N GLY A 528 1.84 -2.55 -19.91
CA GLY A 528 2.13 -1.13 -19.77
C GLY A 528 3.61 -0.76 -19.99
N LEU A 529 4.57 -1.58 -19.54
CA LEU A 529 6.00 -1.23 -19.59
C LEU A 529 6.56 -1.13 -21.03
N PRO A 530 6.33 -2.09 -21.96
CA PRO A 530 6.79 -1.96 -23.35
C PRO A 530 6.27 -0.71 -24.06
N ALA A 531 5.01 -0.34 -23.78
CA ALA A 531 4.41 0.87 -24.34
C ALA A 531 5.13 2.13 -23.82
N LEU A 532 5.46 2.19 -22.53
CA LEU A 532 6.26 3.29 -21.96
C LEU A 532 7.67 3.35 -22.56
N TYR A 533 8.32 2.23 -22.86
CA TYR A 533 9.63 2.23 -23.54
C TYR A 533 9.54 2.76 -24.98
N ILE A 534 8.51 2.38 -25.73
CA ILE A 534 8.26 2.89 -27.09
C ILE A 534 7.93 4.40 -27.04
N ILE A 535 7.07 4.83 -26.10
CA ILE A 535 6.78 6.26 -25.88
C ILE A 535 8.04 7.02 -25.48
N GLY A 536 8.90 6.44 -24.63
CA GLY A 536 10.20 6.98 -24.26
C GLY A 536 11.08 7.23 -25.48
N PHE A 537 11.26 6.22 -26.33
CA PHE A 537 12.01 6.35 -27.58
C PHE A 537 11.43 7.40 -28.53
N LEU A 538 10.12 7.36 -28.81
CA LEU A 538 9.45 8.33 -29.70
C LEU A 538 9.55 9.76 -29.17
N SER A 539 9.39 9.94 -27.86
CA SER A 539 9.50 11.25 -27.20
C SER A 539 10.92 11.79 -27.24
N GLY A 540 11.91 10.94 -26.94
CA GLY A 540 13.33 11.28 -27.05
C GLY A 540 13.70 11.67 -28.48
N LEU A 541 13.30 10.85 -29.46
CA LEU A 541 13.56 11.10 -30.88
C LEU A 541 12.96 12.43 -31.36
N SER A 542 11.71 12.70 -31.00
CA SER A 542 11.03 13.95 -31.30
C SER A 542 11.68 15.15 -30.62
N MET A 543 12.01 15.05 -29.33
CA MET A 543 12.75 16.11 -28.63
C MET A 543 14.13 16.36 -29.24
N GLY A 544 14.82 15.31 -29.70
CA GLY A 544 16.08 15.45 -30.43
C GLY A 544 15.93 16.14 -31.79
N LEU A 545 14.80 15.92 -32.48
CA LEU A 545 14.50 16.53 -33.78
C LEU A 545 14.30 18.06 -33.71
N PHE A 546 13.74 18.61 -32.62
CA PHE A 546 13.49 20.05 -32.51
C PHE A 546 14.28 20.81 -31.44
N SER A 547 14.73 20.18 -30.34
CA SER A 547 15.23 20.94 -29.18
C SER A 547 16.48 21.80 -29.45
N PRO A 548 17.58 21.27 -30.07
CA PRO A 548 18.72 22.11 -30.46
C PRO A 548 18.42 23.01 -31.68
N PHE A 549 17.36 22.71 -32.45
CA PHE A 549 16.98 23.47 -33.64
C PHE A 549 16.04 24.64 -33.35
N ILE A 550 15.33 24.67 -32.20
CA ILE A 550 14.54 25.84 -31.78
C ILE A 550 15.45 27.05 -31.57
N SER A 551 16.54 26.91 -30.82
CA SER A 551 17.47 28.01 -30.59
C SER A 551 18.25 28.39 -31.86
N THR A 552 18.60 27.40 -32.69
CA THR A 552 19.18 27.61 -34.03
C THR A 552 18.23 28.45 -34.91
N LEU A 553 16.94 28.09 -34.97
CA LEU A 553 15.91 28.81 -35.73
C LEU A 553 15.74 30.25 -35.22
N MET A 554 15.63 30.45 -33.90
CA MET A 554 15.54 31.79 -33.30
C MET A 554 16.77 32.64 -33.65
N SER A 555 17.97 32.06 -33.62
CA SER A 555 19.22 32.74 -33.98
C SER A 555 19.28 33.08 -35.47
N GLN A 556 18.79 32.20 -36.36
CA GLN A 556 18.69 32.48 -37.80
C GLN A 556 17.73 33.63 -38.11
N HIS A 557 16.67 33.79 -37.31
CA HIS A 557 15.77 34.95 -37.32
C HIS A 557 16.31 36.16 -36.53
N GLN A 558 17.61 36.19 -36.20
CA GLN A 558 18.30 37.32 -35.56
C GLN A 558 17.75 37.71 -34.18
N VAL A 559 17.10 36.78 -33.47
CA VAL A 559 16.60 37.06 -32.12
C VAL A 559 17.77 37.12 -31.13
N PRO A 560 17.85 38.17 -30.28
CA PRO A 560 18.90 38.31 -29.28
C PRO A 560 19.06 37.07 -28.38
N GLU A 561 20.30 36.65 -28.13
CA GLU A 561 20.66 35.51 -27.28
C GLU A 561 19.94 35.50 -25.93
N MET A 562 19.82 36.66 -25.29
CA MET A 562 19.11 36.86 -24.02
C MET A 562 17.65 36.40 -24.08
N LEU A 563 16.99 36.56 -25.24
CA LEU A 563 15.62 36.09 -25.48
C LEU A 563 15.58 34.61 -25.85
N ILE A 564 16.61 34.07 -26.50
CA ILE A 564 16.76 32.62 -26.74
C ILE A 564 16.97 31.87 -25.42
N GLY A 565 17.81 32.41 -24.53
CA GLY A 565 18.00 31.94 -23.17
C GLY A 565 16.73 32.04 -22.33
N ALA A 566 16.06 33.20 -22.33
CA ALA A 566 14.79 33.38 -21.62
C ALA A 566 13.68 32.43 -22.12
N ASN A 567 13.57 32.20 -23.44
CA ASN A 567 12.65 31.23 -24.02
C ASN A 567 12.96 29.81 -23.52
N SER A 568 14.23 29.43 -23.52
CA SER A 568 14.67 28.11 -23.06
C SER A 568 14.45 27.92 -21.55
N THR A 569 14.69 28.94 -20.74
CA THR A 569 14.33 28.99 -19.32
C THR A 569 12.82 28.82 -19.09
N LEU A 570 11.97 29.46 -19.91
CA LEU A 570 10.51 29.35 -19.80
C LEU A 570 10.02 27.91 -20.05
N TYR A 571 10.67 27.14 -20.93
CA TYR A 571 10.36 25.72 -21.14
C TYR A 571 10.51 24.90 -19.85
N TYR A 572 11.67 24.99 -19.19
CA TYR A 572 11.97 24.24 -17.96
C TYR A 572 11.14 24.74 -16.76
N LEU A 573 10.87 26.05 -16.69
CA LEU A 573 9.96 26.62 -15.70
C LEU A 573 8.53 26.07 -15.89
N ALA A 574 8.05 26.01 -17.14
CA ALA A 574 6.73 25.47 -17.45
C ALA A 574 6.59 23.96 -17.17
N ILE A 575 7.66 23.17 -17.36
CA ILE A 575 7.69 21.75 -16.91
C ILE A 575 7.50 21.66 -15.39
N THR A 576 8.21 22.51 -14.65
CA THR A 576 8.19 22.56 -13.18
C THR A 576 6.78 22.96 -12.69
N LEU A 577 6.22 24.04 -13.24
CA LEU A 577 4.87 24.54 -12.90
C LEU A 577 3.74 23.64 -13.42
N GLY A 578 4.00 22.81 -14.43
CA GLY A 578 3.08 21.77 -14.91
C GLY A 578 2.92 20.60 -13.95
N THR A 579 3.91 20.31 -13.10
CA THR A 579 3.89 19.12 -12.22
C THR A 579 2.71 19.11 -11.23
N PRO A 580 2.34 20.23 -10.56
CA PRO A 580 1.10 20.33 -9.79
C PRO A 580 -0.19 20.17 -10.61
N VAL A 581 -0.17 20.48 -11.92
CA VAL A 581 -1.31 20.26 -12.82
C VAL A 581 -1.50 18.77 -13.07
N VAL A 582 -0.40 18.04 -13.35
CA VAL A 582 -0.40 16.58 -13.47
C VAL A 582 -0.95 15.90 -12.21
N ALA A 583 -0.51 16.35 -11.02
CA ALA A 583 -0.99 15.84 -9.74
C ALA A 583 -2.50 16.06 -9.52
N LYS A 584 -3.09 17.11 -10.10
CA LYS A 584 -4.55 17.37 -10.07
C LYS A 584 -5.32 16.60 -11.15
N MET A 585 -4.70 16.31 -12.30
CA MET A 585 -5.36 15.64 -13.43
C MET A 585 -5.38 14.12 -13.27
N LEU A 586 -4.30 13.50 -12.82
CA LEU A 586 -4.18 12.04 -12.71
C LEU A 586 -5.30 11.37 -11.89
N PRO A 587 -5.74 11.89 -10.72
CA PRO A 587 -6.85 11.30 -9.98
C PRO A 587 -8.23 11.56 -10.61
N ARG A 588 -8.36 12.54 -11.51
CA ARG A 588 -9.64 12.98 -12.08
C ARG A 588 -9.96 12.38 -13.44
N ILE A 589 -8.95 12.25 -14.31
CA ILE A 589 -9.13 11.80 -15.70
C ILE A 589 -8.29 10.56 -16.06
N GLY A 590 -7.50 10.03 -15.11
CA GLY A 590 -6.68 8.83 -15.32
C GLY A 590 -5.34 9.09 -16.01
N LEU A 591 -4.46 8.10 -15.90
CA LEU A 591 -3.10 8.10 -16.45
C LEU A 591 -3.10 8.23 -17.98
N ARG A 592 -3.86 7.37 -18.66
CA ARG A 592 -3.91 7.26 -20.12
C ARG A 592 -4.30 8.59 -20.75
N ARG A 593 -5.39 9.22 -20.28
CA ARG A 593 -5.89 10.49 -20.82
C ARG A 593 -4.96 11.66 -20.54
N THR A 594 -4.33 11.71 -19.36
CA THR A 594 -3.34 12.74 -19.02
C THR A 594 -2.13 12.66 -19.96
N MET A 595 -1.62 11.46 -20.23
CA MET A 595 -0.53 11.24 -21.20
C MET A 595 -0.93 11.64 -22.63
N MET A 596 -2.11 11.21 -23.11
CA MET A 596 -2.57 11.56 -24.47
C MET A 596 -2.74 13.07 -24.65
N PHE A 597 -3.27 13.77 -23.64
CA PHE A 597 -3.41 15.22 -23.69
C PHE A 597 -2.04 15.93 -23.76
N GLY A 598 -1.06 15.47 -22.97
CA GLY A 598 0.31 15.98 -23.05
C GLY A 598 0.98 15.73 -24.41
N LEU A 599 0.83 14.53 -24.97
CA LEU A 599 1.37 14.19 -26.30
C LEU A 599 0.69 15.00 -27.41
N ALA A 600 -0.64 15.09 -27.42
CA ALA A 600 -1.38 15.88 -28.40
C ALA A 600 -0.96 17.35 -28.37
N LEU A 601 -0.85 17.95 -27.18
CA LEU A 601 -0.45 19.33 -27.00
C LEU A 601 1.00 19.57 -27.45
N MET A 602 1.92 18.66 -27.12
CA MET A 602 3.32 18.71 -27.59
C MET A 602 3.39 18.64 -29.12
N GLY A 603 2.70 17.67 -29.72
CA GLY A 603 2.64 17.46 -31.16
C GLY A 603 2.08 18.67 -31.91
N LEU A 604 1.05 19.31 -31.38
CA LEU A 604 0.51 20.57 -31.93
C LEU A 604 1.50 21.73 -31.80
N THR A 605 2.21 21.87 -30.68
CA THR A 605 3.13 23.01 -30.48
C THR A 605 4.40 22.98 -31.32
N ALA A 606 4.94 21.79 -31.63
CA ALA A 606 6.21 21.68 -32.34
C ALA A 606 6.23 22.42 -33.71
N PRO A 607 5.36 22.12 -34.69
CA PRO A 607 5.45 22.75 -36.02
C PRO A 607 5.17 24.27 -35.99
N LEU A 608 4.39 24.75 -35.02
CA LEU A 608 4.03 26.17 -34.88
C LEU A 608 5.24 27.08 -34.70
N PHE A 609 6.37 26.59 -34.15
CA PHE A 609 7.63 27.34 -34.09
C PHE A 609 8.10 27.81 -35.48
N THR A 610 7.90 26.99 -36.51
CA THR A 610 8.31 27.32 -37.89
C THR A 610 7.25 28.10 -38.67
N MET A 611 6.04 28.26 -38.11
CA MET A 611 4.91 28.93 -38.74
C MET A 611 4.73 30.39 -38.29
N THR A 612 5.56 30.87 -37.37
CA THR A 612 5.55 32.25 -36.89
C THR A 612 6.96 32.77 -36.67
N THR A 613 7.13 34.08 -36.86
CA THR A 613 8.36 34.83 -36.56
C THR A 613 8.17 35.78 -35.37
N GLU A 614 6.98 35.80 -34.77
CA GLU A 614 6.66 36.69 -33.65
C GLU A 614 7.25 36.15 -32.34
N ILE A 615 8.18 36.92 -31.76
CA ILE A 615 8.89 36.56 -30.52
C ILE A 615 7.89 36.25 -29.40
N SER A 616 6.84 37.06 -29.24
CA SER A 616 5.80 36.85 -28.23
C SER A 616 5.09 35.50 -28.39
N LEU A 617 4.81 35.08 -29.63
CA LEU A 617 4.20 33.78 -29.90
C LEU A 617 5.15 32.62 -29.61
N TRP A 618 6.46 32.76 -29.93
CA TRP A 618 7.45 31.76 -29.54
C TRP A 618 7.53 31.53 -28.02
N PHE A 619 7.34 32.57 -27.20
CA PHE A 619 7.25 32.39 -25.74
C PHE A 619 5.97 31.65 -25.32
N VAL A 620 4.81 31.98 -25.91
CA VAL A 620 3.54 31.26 -25.65
C VAL A 620 3.64 29.79 -26.04
N ILE A 621 4.10 29.49 -27.26
CA ILE A 621 4.29 28.12 -27.76
C ILE A 621 5.23 27.36 -26.82
N ARG A 622 6.34 27.97 -26.39
CA ARG A 622 7.32 27.35 -25.48
C ARG A 622 6.74 27.03 -24.10
N ALA A 623 5.93 27.92 -23.53
CA ALA A 623 5.25 27.68 -22.25
C ALA A 623 4.25 26.51 -22.35
N VAL A 624 3.43 26.50 -23.40
CA VAL A 624 2.47 25.41 -23.66
C VAL A 624 3.20 24.09 -23.87
N MET A 625 4.30 24.09 -24.64
CA MET A 625 5.16 22.94 -24.90
C MET A 625 5.82 22.38 -23.63
N GLY A 626 6.20 23.24 -22.67
CA GLY A 626 6.73 22.82 -21.37
C GLY A 626 5.65 22.19 -20.47
N ILE A 627 4.44 22.74 -20.45
CA ILE A 627 3.29 22.13 -19.76
C ILE A 627 2.93 20.78 -20.40
N ALA A 628 2.94 20.70 -21.74
CA ALA A 628 2.72 19.47 -22.50
C ALA A 628 3.75 18.39 -22.17
N CYS A 629 5.03 18.77 -22.10
CA CYS A 629 6.12 17.89 -21.66
C CYS A 629 5.87 17.37 -20.24
N SER A 630 5.47 18.24 -19.30
CA SER A 630 5.12 17.82 -17.93
C SER A 630 4.00 16.77 -17.95
N LEU A 631 2.92 17.04 -18.71
CA LEU A 631 1.73 16.19 -18.82
C LEU A 631 2.02 14.76 -19.30
N TYR A 632 2.89 14.55 -20.30
CA TYR A 632 3.21 13.18 -20.73
C TYR A 632 4.40 12.58 -19.97
N PHE A 633 5.41 13.37 -19.60
CA PHE A 633 6.66 12.84 -19.02
C PHE A 633 6.52 12.51 -17.54
N VAL A 634 5.89 13.39 -16.74
CA VAL A 634 5.60 13.12 -15.32
C VAL A 634 4.57 12.01 -15.19
N SER A 635 3.54 11.98 -16.05
CA SER A 635 2.60 10.86 -16.11
C SER A 635 3.29 9.58 -16.56
N GLY A 636 4.15 9.61 -17.58
CA GLY A 636 4.94 8.44 -18.01
C GLY A 636 5.81 7.86 -16.89
N GLN A 637 6.52 8.71 -16.14
CA GLN A 637 7.25 8.32 -14.93
C GLN A 637 6.34 7.79 -13.82
N THR A 638 5.14 8.33 -13.66
CA THR A 638 4.16 7.85 -12.67
C THR A 638 3.64 6.46 -13.07
N GLY A 639 3.29 6.26 -14.34
CA GLY A 639 2.89 4.97 -14.90
C GLY A 639 4.00 3.93 -14.81
N LEU A 640 5.24 4.33 -15.10
CA LEU A 640 6.43 3.48 -14.97
C LEU A 640 6.56 2.96 -13.54
N ASN A 641 6.52 3.84 -12.54
CA ASN A 641 6.57 3.45 -11.13
C ASN A 641 5.32 2.65 -10.67
N HIS A 642 4.17 2.83 -11.32
CA HIS A 642 2.93 2.10 -11.01
C HIS A 642 2.89 0.68 -11.59
N PHE A 643 3.43 0.47 -12.80
CA PHE A 643 3.49 -0.85 -13.45
C PHE A 643 4.71 -1.68 -13.02
N CYS A 644 5.74 -1.06 -12.42
CA CYS A 644 6.90 -1.75 -11.85
C CYS A 644 6.63 -2.36 -10.48
N ARG A 645 7.27 -3.50 -10.20
CA ARG A 645 7.42 -4.04 -8.84
C ARG A 645 8.76 -3.58 -8.26
N GLU A 646 8.89 -3.56 -6.92
CA GLU A 646 10.12 -3.10 -6.26
C GLU A 646 11.38 -3.83 -6.75
N SER A 647 11.27 -5.11 -7.08
CA SER A 647 12.37 -5.96 -7.56
C SER A 647 12.84 -5.64 -8.98
N ASN A 648 11.99 -5.08 -9.86
CA ASN A 648 12.33 -4.79 -11.25
C ASN A 648 12.36 -3.29 -11.60
N ARG A 649 11.91 -2.42 -10.68
CA ARG A 649 11.86 -0.94 -10.84
C ARG A 649 13.17 -0.33 -11.34
N ALA A 650 14.32 -0.78 -10.83
CA ALA A 650 15.62 -0.25 -11.25
C ALA A 650 15.93 -0.57 -12.73
N ILE A 651 15.65 -1.79 -13.17
CA ILE A 651 15.86 -2.25 -14.55
C ILE A 651 14.91 -1.52 -15.49
N ALA A 652 13.62 -1.43 -15.14
CA ALA A 652 12.62 -0.76 -15.95
C ALA A 652 12.86 0.77 -16.07
N ASN A 653 13.24 1.45 -14.99
CA ASN A 653 13.68 2.84 -15.05
C ASN A 653 14.92 3.00 -15.94
N GLY A 654 15.88 2.07 -15.87
CA GLY A 654 17.04 2.03 -16.76
C GLY A 654 16.68 1.87 -18.23
N LEU A 655 15.77 0.94 -18.57
CA LEU A 655 15.31 0.71 -19.94
C LEU A 655 14.52 1.90 -20.50
N TYR A 656 13.68 2.55 -19.69
CA TYR A 656 12.98 3.78 -20.09
C TYR A 656 13.96 4.93 -20.36
N ALA A 657 14.94 5.13 -19.47
CA ALA A 657 15.97 6.16 -19.66
C ALA A 657 16.87 5.87 -20.88
N LEU A 658 17.25 4.60 -21.09
CA LEU A 658 18.04 4.17 -22.24
C LEU A 658 17.31 4.43 -23.57
N THR A 659 16.04 4.04 -23.65
CA THR A 659 15.23 4.20 -24.88
C THR A 659 14.98 5.68 -25.20
N PHE A 660 14.70 6.50 -24.18
CA PHE A 660 14.62 7.96 -24.36
C PHE A 660 15.94 8.56 -24.85
N SER A 661 17.07 8.27 -24.18
CA SER A 661 18.38 8.82 -24.54
C SER A 661 18.86 8.37 -25.92
N LEU A 662 18.56 7.14 -26.33
CA LEU A 662 18.85 6.64 -27.67
C LEU A 662 18.08 7.44 -28.74
N GLY A 663 16.78 7.68 -28.52
CA GLY A 663 15.99 8.55 -29.39
C GLY A 663 16.55 9.97 -29.44
N PHE A 664 16.81 10.57 -28.28
CA PHE A 664 17.32 11.93 -28.14
C PHE A 664 18.71 12.12 -28.76
N GLY A 665 19.55 11.08 -28.80
CA GLY A 665 20.84 11.11 -29.48
C GLY A 665 20.77 10.95 -30.99
N ILE A 666 19.79 10.22 -31.52
CA ILE A 666 19.61 10.00 -32.96
C ILE A 666 18.85 11.17 -33.62
N GLY A 667 17.87 11.74 -32.92
CA GLY A 667 16.99 12.80 -33.44
C GLY A 667 17.72 14.00 -34.06
N PRO A 668 18.78 14.55 -33.44
CA PRO A 668 19.51 15.71 -33.96
C PRO A 668 20.20 15.44 -35.31
N ALA A 669 20.81 14.27 -35.49
CA ALA A 669 21.39 13.84 -36.75
C ALA A 669 20.33 13.63 -37.85
N ILE A 670 19.13 13.13 -37.50
CA ILE A 670 18.01 13.03 -38.45
C ILE A 670 17.51 14.45 -38.82
N ALA A 671 17.30 15.31 -37.82
CA ALA A 671 16.87 16.69 -38.05
C ALA A 671 17.87 17.47 -38.91
N SER A 672 19.19 17.31 -38.72
CA SER A 672 20.22 17.90 -39.58
C SER A 672 19.95 17.66 -41.08
N VAL A 673 19.53 16.45 -41.44
CA VAL A 673 19.23 16.08 -42.84
C VAL A 673 17.97 16.77 -43.33
N PHE A 674 16.87 16.73 -42.56
CA PHE A 674 15.59 17.33 -42.98
C PHE A 674 15.59 18.87 -42.93
N TYR A 675 16.22 19.47 -41.92
CA TYR A 675 16.32 20.91 -41.72
C TYR A 675 17.05 21.59 -42.89
N LYS A 676 18.03 20.90 -43.50
CA LYS A 676 18.73 21.36 -44.71
C LYS A 676 17.78 21.59 -45.90
N PHE A 677 16.68 20.84 -45.99
CA PHE A 677 15.63 21.05 -47.00
C PHE A 677 14.60 22.07 -46.53
N SER A 678 14.10 21.94 -45.28
CA SER A 678 13.20 22.91 -44.66
C SER A 678 13.14 22.68 -43.14
N PRO A 679 13.22 23.74 -42.31
CA PRO A 679 12.98 23.66 -40.87
C PRO A 679 11.62 23.01 -40.55
N THR A 680 10.56 23.37 -41.29
CA THR A 680 9.21 22.84 -41.08
C THR A 680 9.15 21.32 -41.24
N LEU A 681 9.92 20.73 -42.18
CA LEU A 681 9.95 19.27 -42.34
C LEU A 681 10.52 18.56 -41.10
N ALA A 682 11.61 19.06 -40.51
CA ALA A 682 12.21 18.48 -39.32
C ALA A 682 11.25 18.55 -38.11
N PHE A 683 10.59 19.69 -37.92
CA PHE A 683 9.64 19.89 -36.82
C PHE A 683 8.33 19.11 -37.02
N SER A 684 7.81 19.03 -38.25
CA SER A 684 6.64 18.21 -38.59
C SER A 684 6.91 16.71 -38.45
N LEU A 685 8.13 16.23 -38.75
CA LEU A 685 8.53 14.85 -38.48
C LEU A 685 8.53 14.56 -36.97
N GLY A 686 9.08 15.47 -36.16
CA GLY A 686 9.01 15.38 -34.69
C GLY A 686 7.56 15.36 -34.17
N SER A 687 6.69 16.20 -34.74
CA SER A 687 5.26 16.23 -34.43
C SER A 687 4.57 14.90 -34.72
N LEU A 688 4.79 14.33 -35.91
CA LEU A 688 4.21 13.05 -36.33
C LEU A 688 4.62 11.89 -35.40
N LEU A 689 5.88 11.88 -34.94
CA LEU A 689 6.40 10.87 -34.00
C LEU A 689 5.79 10.99 -32.59
N ILE A 690 5.43 12.20 -32.15
CA ILE A 690 4.71 12.41 -30.89
C ILE A 690 3.24 12.01 -31.02
N PHE A 691 2.60 12.31 -32.16
CA PHE A 691 1.22 11.89 -32.43
C PHE A 691 1.10 10.36 -32.53
N SER A 692 2.07 9.66 -33.13
CA SER A 692 2.05 8.18 -33.13
C SER A 692 2.19 7.61 -31.72
N GLY A 693 2.84 8.32 -30.80
CA GLY A 693 2.85 8.03 -29.36
C GLY A 693 1.44 7.97 -28.74
N ILE A 694 0.45 8.71 -29.26
CA ILE A 694 -0.95 8.61 -28.79
C ILE A 694 -1.53 7.24 -29.13
N ALA A 695 -1.26 6.70 -30.33
CA ALA A 695 -1.68 5.35 -30.70
C ALA A 695 -1.02 4.29 -29.79
N VAL A 696 0.25 4.47 -29.44
CA VAL A 696 0.95 3.60 -28.47
C VAL A 696 0.31 3.68 -27.08
N VAL A 697 -0.08 4.87 -26.61
CA VAL A 697 -0.84 5.04 -25.35
C VAL A 697 -2.22 4.36 -25.43
N LEU A 698 -2.95 4.51 -26.54
CA LEU A 698 -4.26 3.91 -26.74
C LEU A 698 -4.24 2.37 -26.73
N ILE A 699 -3.22 1.76 -27.33
CA ILE A 699 -3.08 0.31 -27.45
C ILE A 699 -2.44 -0.29 -26.19
N GLY A 700 -1.43 0.37 -25.63
CA GLY A 700 -0.50 -0.23 -24.69
C GLY A 700 -0.62 0.19 -23.22
N ILE A 701 -1.29 1.30 -22.91
CA ILE A 701 -1.43 1.80 -21.53
C ILE A 701 -2.85 1.52 -20.99
N PRO A 702 -3.00 0.70 -19.93
CA PRO A 702 -4.31 0.48 -19.32
C PRO A 702 -4.81 1.75 -18.62
N GLU A 703 -6.11 2.01 -18.74
CA GLU A 703 -6.76 3.13 -18.05
C GLU A 703 -6.71 2.86 -16.54
N THR A 704 -6.07 3.77 -15.81
CA THR A 704 -5.61 3.58 -14.43
C THR A 704 -5.71 4.91 -13.67
N VAL A 705 -6.23 4.86 -12.44
CA VAL A 705 -6.35 6.02 -11.54
C VAL A 705 -5.23 5.96 -10.51
N VAL A 706 -4.44 7.02 -10.41
CA VAL A 706 -3.32 7.10 -9.47
C VAL A 706 -3.69 7.99 -8.29
N VAL A 707 -3.54 7.46 -7.08
CA VAL A 707 -3.75 8.20 -5.82
C VAL A 707 -2.39 8.55 -5.22
N PHE A 708 -2.16 9.85 -4.97
CA PHE A 708 -0.92 10.33 -4.34
C PHE A 708 -1.01 10.23 -2.81
N GLN A 709 -0.01 9.61 -2.19
CA GLN A 709 0.20 9.73 -0.74
C GLN A 709 1.10 10.94 -0.43
N PRO A 710 0.78 11.75 0.60
CA PRO A 710 1.60 12.89 1.00
C PRO A 710 2.90 12.43 1.67
N SER A 711 4.04 13.04 1.33
CA SER A 711 5.35 12.71 1.89
C SER A 711 5.94 13.83 2.74
N SER A 712 6.58 13.47 3.86
CA SER A 712 7.27 14.41 4.76
C SER A 712 8.56 14.95 4.13
N ARG A 713 8.89 16.23 4.37
CA ARG A 713 9.99 16.96 3.74
C ARG A 713 11.02 17.57 4.70
N THR A 714 10.85 17.40 6.01
CA THR A 714 11.65 18.12 7.02
C THR A 714 13.05 17.52 7.19
N GLY A 715 14.10 18.35 7.03
CA GLY A 715 15.48 18.01 7.41
C GLY A 715 16.34 17.27 6.38
N ILE A 716 15.82 16.96 5.19
CA ILE A 716 16.54 16.20 4.13
C ILE A 716 17.66 17.03 3.47
N PHE A 717 17.43 18.33 3.22
CA PHE A 717 18.34 19.23 2.50
C PHE A 717 19.81 19.19 2.98
N LYS A 718 20.04 19.28 4.30
CA LYS A 718 21.41 19.35 4.86
C LYS A 718 22.20 18.06 4.60
N ARG A 719 21.54 16.90 4.68
CA ARG A 719 22.14 15.57 4.44
C ARG A 719 22.50 15.37 2.97
N LEU A 720 21.71 15.92 2.06
CA LEU A 720 21.89 15.78 0.60
C LEU A 720 22.75 16.88 -0.08
N SER A 721 23.49 17.71 0.65
CA SER A 721 24.13 18.90 0.03
C SER A 721 25.02 18.63 -1.20
N VAL A 722 25.70 17.48 -1.29
CA VAL A 722 26.46 17.09 -2.50
C VAL A 722 25.56 16.51 -3.60
N PRO A 723 24.70 15.50 -3.34
CA PRO A 723 23.69 15.06 -4.31
C PRO A 723 22.89 16.19 -4.96
N LEU A 724 22.39 17.15 -4.17
CA LEU A 724 21.59 18.26 -4.69
C LEU A 724 22.43 19.23 -5.53
N LEU A 725 23.66 19.53 -5.11
CA LEU A 725 24.56 20.38 -5.90
C LEU A 725 24.97 19.71 -7.22
N GLY A 726 25.10 18.38 -7.24
CA GLY A 726 25.31 17.60 -8.46
C GLY A 726 24.09 17.62 -9.39
N ALA A 727 22.88 17.52 -8.83
CA ALA A 727 21.63 17.69 -9.57
C ALA A 727 21.55 19.07 -10.24
N PHE A 728 21.86 20.13 -9.47
CA PHE A 728 21.87 21.50 -9.96
C PHE A 728 22.93 21.70 -11.06
N ALA A 729 24.18 21.29 -10.79
CA ALA A 729 25.29 21.50 -11.72
C ALA A 729 25.10 20.72 -13.03
N PHE A 730 24.56 19.49 -12.96
CA PHE A 730 24.18 18.73 -14.16
C PHE A 730 23.05 19.44 -14.92
N GLY A 731 21.94 19.81 -14.27
CA GLY A 731 20.82 20.46 -14.94
C GLY A 731 21.18 21.82 -15.55
N PHE A 732 22.04 22.59 -14.86
CA PHE A 732 22.61 23.84 -15.38
C PHE A 732 23.45 23.58 -16.65
N ALA A 733 24.40 22.63 -16.58
CA ALA A 733 25.28 22.33 -17.71
C ALA A 733 24.52 21.73 -18.91
N GLU A 734 23.63 20.77 -18.66
CA GLU A 734 22.78 20.15 -19.69
C GLU A 734 21.91 21.19 -20.39
N SER A 735 21.16 22.02 -19.64
CA SER A 735 20.28 23.02 -20.25
C SER A 735 21.04 24.07 -21.08
N VAL A 736 22.22 24.52 -20.64
CA VAL A 736 23.09 25.42 -21.42
C VAL A 736 23.60 24.74 -22.69
N LEU A 737 24.02 23.47 -22.61
CA LEU A 737 24.50 22.71 -23.77
C LEU A 737 23.36 22.34 -24.75
N VAL A 738 22.14 22.11 -24.28
CA VAL A 738 20.97 21.84 -25.13
C VAL A 738 20.48 23.11 -25.85
N SER A 739 20.48 24.25 -25.15
CA SER A 739 19.88 25.49 -25.68
C SER A 739 20.84 26.46 -26.35
N LEU A 740 22.01 26.72 -25.76
CA LEU A 740 22.92 27.78 -26.21
C LEU A 740 24.12 27.28 -27.01
N TYR A 741 24.59 26.05 -26.78
CA TYR A 741 25.72 25.51 -27.55
C TYR A 741 25.45 25.42 -29.07
N PRO A 742 24.23 25.08 -29.56
CA PRO A 742 23.88 25.22 -30.98
C PRO A 742 24.03 26.65 -31.51
N VAL A 743 23.66 27.66 -30.71
CA VAL A 743 23.78 29.09 -31.07
C VAL A 743 25.25 29.49 -31.16
N TYR A 744 26.07 29.11 -30.18
CA TYR A 744 27.51 29.34 -30.19
C TYR A 744 28.19 28.70 -31.42
N LEU A 745 27.86 27.46 -31.76
CA LEU A 745 28.41 26.80 -32.95
C LEU A 745 27.98 27.54 -34.24
N LEU A 746 26.73 27.99 -34.33
CA LEU A 746 26.24 28.79 -35.45
C LEU A 746 27.01 30.13 -35.57
N GLN A 747 27.29 30.81 -34.45
CA GLN A 747 28.12 32.02 -34.38
C GLN A 747 29.58 31.75 -34.78
N GLN A 748 30.11 30.56 -34.49
CA GLN A 748 31.42 30.10 -35.01
C GLN A 748 31.37 29.65 -36.50
N ASN A 749 30.30 29.99 -37.24
CA ASN A 749 30.09 29.67 -38.66
C ASN A 749 29.95 28.16 -38.97
N TYR A 750 29.52 27.34 -38.01
CA TYR A 750 29.21 25.93 -38.26
C TYR A 750 27.88 25.84 -39.02
N SER A 751 27.86 25.04 -40.08
CA SER A 751 26.61 24.75 -40.80
C SER A 751 25.66 23.92 -39.94
N VAL A 752 24.35 24.08 -40.17
CA VAL A 752 23.28 23.51 -39.33
C VAL A 752 23.34 21.98 -39.25
N ASP A 753 23.81 21.32 -40.31
CA ASP A 753 24.05 19.87 -40.31
C ASP A 753 25.16 19.46 -39.34
N ARG A 754 26.28 20.20 -39.31
CA ARG A 754 27.40 19.97 -38.38
C ARG A 754 27.01 20.22 -36.93
N ILE A 755 26.12 21.19 -36.69
CA ILE A 755 25.57 21.46 -35.35
C ILE A 755 24.84 20.22 -34.83
N GLY A 756 23.88 19.69 -35.58
CA GLY A 756 23.13 18.50 -35.14
C GLY A 756 23.98 17.23 -35.05
N TYR A 757 24.96 17.01 -35.93
CA TYR A 757 25.90 15.88 -35.77
C TYR A 757 26.76 16.02 -34.51
N THR A 758 27.30 17.21 -34.24
CA THR A 758 28.11 17.49 -33.05
C THR A 758 27.28 17.30 -31.77
N PHE A 759 26.01 17.72 -31.79
CA PHE A 759 25.08 17.51 -30.69
C PHE A 759 24.66 16.04 -30.52
N SER A 760 24.47 15.27 -31.61
CA SER A 760 24.30 13.82 -31.52
C SER A 760 25.52 13.12 -30.90
N ILE A 761 26.74 13.54 -31.24
CA ILE A 761 27.99 13.01 -30.69
C ILE A 761 28.09 13.26 -29.16
N PHE A 762 27.62 14.42 -28.67
CA PHE A 762 27.49 14.70 -27.23
C PHE A 762 26.61 13.65 -26.53
N VAL A 763 25.39 13.44 -27.04
CA VAL A 763 24.42 12.51 -26.40
C VAL A 763 24.91 11.06 -26.50
N ILE A 764 25.48 10.65 -27.63
CA ILE A 764 26.03 9.31 -27.83
C ILE A 764 27.21 9.05 -26.88
N GLY A 765 28.11 10.02 -26.70
CA GLY A 765 29.20 9.92 -25.73
C GLY A 765 28.69 9.67 -24.32
N GLY A 766 27.65 10.40 -23.91
CA GLY A 766 27.00 10.17 -22.62
C GLY A 766 26.33 8.81 -22.48
N LEU A 767 25.59 8.38 -23.52
CA LEU A 767 24.90 7.10 -23.57
C LEU A 767 25.87 5.91 -23.40
N LEU A 768 26.99 5.93 -24.14
CA LEU A 768 27.99 4.86 -24.13
C LEU A 768 28.81 4.83 -22.82
N ALA A 769 29.12 6.00 -22.26
CA ALA A 769 29.99 6.10 -21.09
C ALA A 769 29.26 5.89 -19.76
N THR A 770 27.96 6.22 -19.67
CA THR A 770 27.22 6.16 -18.39
C THR A 770 27.27 4.77 -17.76
N ILE A 771 26.99 3.70 -18.52
CA ILE A 771 26.99 2.32 -18.00
C ILE A 771 28.36 1.91 -17.41
N PRO A 772 29.48 1.93 -18.17
CA PRO A 772 30.79 1.53 -17.64
C PRO A 772 31.27 2.45 -16.51
N ILE A 773 31.03 3.77 -16.58
CA ILE A 773 31.45 4.69 -15.52
C ILE A 773 30.68 4.44 -14.22
N THR A 774 29.37 4.18 -14.27
CA THR A 774 28.61 3.79 -13.06
C THR A 774 29.07 2.45 -12.48
N HIS A 775 29.41 1.47 -13.33
CA HIS A 775 29.96 0.19 -12.85
C HIS A 775 31.34 0.35 -12.20
N PHE A 776 32.21 1.22 -12.73
CA PHE A 776 33.47 1.57 -12.07
C PHE A 776 33.26 2.33 -10.76
N ALA A 777 32.21 3.14 -10.65
CA ALA A 777 31.86 3.86 -9.43
C ALA A 777 31.47 2.94 -8.25
N ASP A 778 30.84 1.80 -8.54
CA ASP A 778 30.55 0.79 -7.53
C ASP A 778 31.80 0.02 -7.06
N ARG A 779 32.85 -0.06 -7.89
CA ARG A 779 34.15 -0.68 -7.52
C ARG A 779 35.12 0.27 -6.81
N PHE A 780 35.26 1.49 -7.32
CA PHE A 780 36.28 2.46 -6.89
C PHE A 780 35.73 3.59 -6.00
N GLY A 781 34.44 3.55 -5.67
CA GLY A 781 33.75 4.51 -4.83
C GLY A 781 33.14 5.67 -5.62
N LYS A 782 31.83 5.89 -5.42
CA LYS A 782 31.04 6.84 -6.22
C LYS A 782 31.57 8.28 -6.16
N ILE A 783 32.06 8.72 -5.01
CA ILE A 783 32.66 10.06 -4.84
C ILE A 783 33.94 10.23 -5.66
N ASN A 784 34.78 9.19 -5.78
CA ASN A 784 36.04 9.26 -6.51
C ASN A 784 35.80 9.35 -8.03
N ILE A 785 34.92 8.50 -8.55
CA ILE A 785 34.54 8.53 -9.96
C ILE A 785 33.79 9.83 -10.31
N LEU A 786 32.90 10.31 -9.43
CA LEU A 786 32.24 11.61 -9.59
C LEU A 786 33.25 12.78 -9.66
N LEU A 787 34.28 12.77 -8.82
CA LEU A 787 35.36 13.77 -8.86
C LEU A 787 36.11 13.73 -10.19
N ILE A 788 36.50 12.53 -10.65
CA ILE A 788 37.18 12.35 -11.95
C ILE A 788 36.29 12.85 -13.09
N SER A 789 35.01 12.47 -13.10
CA SER A 789 34.03 12.94 -14.10
C SER A 789 33.96 14.47 -14.15
N VAL A 790 33.79 15.14 -13.01
CA VAL A 790 33.72 16.62 -12.97
C VAL A 790 35.02 17.27 -13.46
N CYS A 791 36.19 16.75 -13.09
CA CYS A 791 37.47 17.26 -13.59
C CYS A 791 37.59 17.11 -15.12
N VAL A 792 37.18 15.96 -15.68
CA VAL A 792 37.22 15.74 -17.13
C VAL A 792 36.26 16.68 -17.86
N VAL A 793 35.05 16.92 -17.35
CA VAL A 793 34.10 17.90 -17.94
C VAL A 793 34.68 19.32 -17.94
N ILE A 794 35.29 19.74 -16.82
CA ILE A 794 35.89 21.08 -16.72
C ILE A 794 37.01 21.24 -17.76
N LEU A 795 37.89 20.24 -17.88
CA LEU A 795 38.98 20.26 -18.85
C LEU A 795 38.49 20.21 -20.30
N SER A 796 37.46 19.41 -20.61
CA SER A 796 36.91 19.30 -21.97
C SER A 796 36.19 20.57 -22.40
N ILE A 797 35.44 21.22 -21.51
CA ILE A 797 34.74 22.49 -21.79
C ILE A 797 35.72 23.67 -21.91
N LEU A 798 36.77 23.72 -21.08
CA LEU A 798 37.86 24.67 -21.27
C LEU A 798 38.54 24.48 -22.63
N SER A 799 38.81 23.23 -23.02
CA SER A 799 39.41 22.90 -24.31
C SER A 799 38.50 23.26 -25.50
N LEU A 800 37.18 23.04 -25.40
CA LEU A 800 36.18 23.45 -26.40
C LEU A 800 36.14 24.97 -26.63
N SER A 801 36.54 25.76 -25.62
CA SER A 801 36.59 27.22 -25.71
C SER A 801 37.83 27.74 -26.46
N LEU A 802 38.80 26.86 -26.76
CA LEU A 802 40.11 27.22 -27.31
C LEU A 802 40.36 26.67 -28.73
N THR A 803 39.52 25.74 -29.21
CA THR A 803 39.69 25.11 -30.54
C THR A 803 38.52 25.43 -31.48
N GLN A 804 38.82 25.49 -32.76
CA GLN A 804 37.84 25.65 -33.84
C GLN A 804 37.91 24.50 -34.86
N ASP A 805 38.82 23.53 -34.69
CA ASP A 805 38.89 22.35 -35.57
C ASP A 805 37.68 21.44 -35.33
N LEU A 806 36.96 21.10 -36.41
CA LEU A 806 35.72 20.34 -36.35
C LEU A 806 35.89 18.96 -35.70
N VAL A 807 36.98 18.25 -35.99
CA VAL A 807 37.22 16.89 -35.47
C VAL A 807 37.59 16.96 -33.99
N VAL A 808 38.43 17.91 -33.59
CA VAL A 808 38.78 18.14 -32.18
C VAL A 808 37.56 18.62 -31.39
N VAL A 809 36.73 19.51 -31.94
CA VAL A 809 35.46 19.94 -31.32
C VAL A 809 34.53 18.75 -31.11
N GLN A 810 34.35 17.88 -32.11
CA GLN A 810 33.51 16.68 -31.98
C GLN A 810 34.06 15.69 -30.95
N LEU A 811 35.38 15.46 -30.92
CA LEU A 811 36.02 14.60 -29.92
C LEU A 811 35.87 15.13 -28.49
N LEU A 812 36.11 16.44 -28.28
CA LEU A 812 35.92 17.08 -26.98
C LEU A 812 34.44 17.14 -26.58
N THR A 813 33.53 17.26 -27.55
CA THR A 813 32.08 17.19 -27.33
C THR A 813 31.65 15.80 -26.88
N PHE A 814 32.18 14.74 -27.50
CA PHE A 814 32.01 13.35 -27.05
C PHE A 814 32.51 13.16 -25.61
N ILE A 815 33.72 13.63 -25.31
CA ILE A 815 34.31 13.55 -23.97
C ILE A 815 33.47 14.32 -22.94
N THR A 816 32.97 15.50 -23.31
CA THR A 816 32.08 16.31 -22.46
C THR A 816 30.79 15.56 -22.16
N GLY A 817 30.13 14.95 -23.14
CA GLY A 817 28.94 14.12 -22.91
C GLY A 817 29.22 12.88 -22.06
N ALA A 818 30.32 12.18 -22.37
CA ALA A 818 30.77 10.98 -21.68
C ALA A 818 31.11 11.20 -20.20
N SER A 819 31.56 12.40 -19.84
CA SER A 819 31.92 12.76 -18.46
C SER A 819 30.84 13.56 -17.72
N LEU A 820 29.95 14.27 -18.43
CA LEU A 820 28.85 15.04 -17.83
C LEU A 820 27.64 14.17 -17.48
N THR A 821 27.19 13.30 -18.39
CA THR A 821 25.98 12.49 -18.14
C THR A 821 26.06 11.52 -16.94
N PRO A 822 27.21 10.92 -16.56
CA PRO A 822 27.29 10.10 -15.35
C PRO A 822 27.08 10.90 -14.05
N ILE A 823 27.25 12.23 -14.06
CA ILE A 823 27.09 13.06 -12.86
C ILE A 823 25.68 12.93 -12.28
N PHE A 824 24.65 12.83 -13.12
CA PHE A 824 23.26 12.68 -12.67
C PHE A 824 23.00 11.35 -11.93
N PRO A 825 23.20 10.15 -12.53
CA PRO A 825 22.97 8.89 -11.84
C PRO A 825 23.93 8.67 -10.66
N LEU A 826 25.18 9.15 -10.72
CA LEU A 826 26.10 9.09 -9.57
C LEU A 826 25.61 9.96 -8.41
N SER A 827 25.17 11.19 -8.69
CA SER A 827 24.63 12.08 -7.65
C SER A 827 23.31 11.56 -7.07
N LEU A 828 22.46 10.93 -7.89
CA LEU A 828 21.24 10.26 -7.45
C LEU A 828 21.55 9.01 -6.59
N ALA A 829 22.55 8.20 -6.96
CA ALA A 829 22.96 7.04 -6.19
C ALA A 829 23.51 7.42 -4.79
N LEU A 830 24.18 8.58 -4.67
CA LEU A 830 24.60 9.16 -3.38
C LEU A 830 23.41 9.59 -2.48
N ILE A 831 22.17 9.64 -2.98
CA ILE A 831 20.96 9.77 -2.15
C ILE A 831 20.62 8.42 -1.49
N GLY A 832 20.74 7.34 -2.25
CA GLY A 832 20.57 5.96 -1.77
C GLY A 832 21.48 5.60 -0.60
N GLU A 833 22.68 6.19 -0.56
CA GLU A 833 23.67 6.00 0.52
C GLU A 833 23.43 6.91 1.75
N LYS A 834 22.56 7.92 1.65
CA LYS A 834 22.40 8.99 2.66
C LYS A 834 21.02 9.11 3.27
N LEU A 835 20.01 8.44 2.71
CA LEU A 835 18.62 8.46 3.17
C LEU A 835 18.09 7.06 3.47
N SER A 836 17.16 6.99 4.41
CA SER A 836 16.36 5.80 4.66
C SER A 836 15.41 5.50 3.50
N ARG A 837 14.94 4.24 3.39
CA ARG A 837 13.97 3.84 2.35
C ARG A 837 12.73 4.72 2.29
N ASP A 838 12.25 5.19 3.45
CA ASP A 838 11.06 6.04 3.56
C ASP A 838 11.36 7.49 3.11
N GLU A 839 12.58 7.98 3.38
CA GLU A 839 13.05 9.29 2.91
C GLU A 839 13.43 9.31 1.42
N LEU A 840 13.73 8.16 0.78
CA LEU A 840 14.17 8.10 -0.63
C LEU A 840 13.18 8.76 -1.59
N SER A 841 11.88 8.64 -1.34
CA SER A 841 10.83 9.25 -2.19
C SER A 841 10.91 10.78 -2.16
N SER A 842 10.93 11.37 -0.96
CA SER A 842 11.11 12.81 -0.74
C SER A 842 12.48 13.33 -1.19
N GLY A 843 13.55 12.54 -0.98
CA GLY A 843 14.90 12.87 -1.43
C GLY A 843 15.04 12.89 -2.95
N SER A 844 14.45 11.92 -3.64
CA SER A 844 14.41 11.87 -5.11
C SER A 844 13.56 13.01 -5.67
N ALA A 845 12.39 13.30 -5.06
CA ALA A 845 11.56 14.43 -5.45
C ALA A 845 12.30 15.78 -5.28
N LEU A 846 13.07 15.93 -4.19
CA LEU A 846 13.89 17.12 -3.96
C LEU A 846 15.06 17.23 -4.96
N PHE A 847 15.72 16.10 -5.27
CA PHE A 847 16.78 16.04 -6.28
C PHE A 847 16.27 16.47 -7.66
N THR A 848 15.14 15.93 -8.10
CA THR A 848 14.48 16.35 -9.35
C THR A 848 14.12 17.83 -9.33
N ALA A 849 13.60 18.36 -8.23
CA ALA A 849 13.29 19.79 -8.11
C ALA A 849 14.53 20.69 -8.22
N ILE A 850 15.65 20.32 -7.58
CA ILE A 850 16.90 21.08 -7.65
C ILE A 850 17.54 20.99 -9.05
N TYR A 851 17.47 19.82 -9.69
CA TYR A 851 17.82 19.65 -11.10
C TYR A 851 17.00 20.58 -12.01
N SER A 852 15.67 20.63 -11.85
CA SER A 852 14.80 21.54 -12.62
C SER A 852 15.10 23.02 -12.39
N ILE A 853 15.51 23.41 -11.18
CA ILE A 853 15.99 24.76 -10.89
C ILE A 853 17.30 25.04 -11.64
N GLY A 854 18.23 24.08 -11.70
CA GLY A 854 19.43 24.16 -12.53
C GLY A 854 19.10 24.38 -14.01
N CYS A 855 18.21 23.55 -14.58
CA CYS A 855 17.76 23.68 -15.98
C CYS A 855 17.05 25.01 -16.28
N THR A 856 16.33 25.54 -15.30
CA THR A 856 15.64 26.83 -15.42
C THR A 856 16.62 28.00 -15.36
N ALA A 857 17.64 27.94 -14.49
CA ALA A 857 18.61 29.02 -14.31
C ALA A 857 19.65 29.09 -15.45
N GLY A 858 20.11 27.95 -15.96
CA GLY A 858 21.20 27.83 -16.93
C GLY A 858 21.09 28.75 -18.15
N PRO A 859 20.06 28.58 -19.01
CA PRO A 859 20.00 29.27 -20.31
C PRO A 859 19.92 30.79 -20.16
N LEU A 860 19.03 31.30 -19.30
CA LEU A 860 18.93 32.74 -19.08
C LEU A 860 20.23 33.32 -18.53
N LEU A 861 20.81 32.76 -17.47
CA LEU A 861 22.01 33.32 -16.85
C LEU A 861 23.23 33.26 -17.79
N SER A 862 23.46 32.16 -18.50
CA SER A 862 24.54 32.08 -19.49
C SER A 862 24.33 33.06 -20.65
N SER A 863 23.11 33.23 -21.16
CA SER A 863 22.83 34.19 -22.24
C SER A 863 23.01 35.66 -21.83
N ILE A 864 22.82 35.99 -20.55
CA ILE A 864 23.13 37.33 -20.01
C ILE A 864 24.65 37.57 -20.04
N ILE A 865 25.44 36.57 -19.65
CA ILE A 865 26.91 36.64 -19.66
C ILE A 865 27.46 36.70 -21.09
N MET A 866 26.93 35.92 -22.03
CA MET A 866 27.27 36.04 -23.46
C MET A 866 27.00 37.45 -23.97
N LYS A 867 25.81 38.02 -23.71
CA LYS A 867 25.48 39.40 -24.10
C LYS A 867 26.41 40.47 -23.49
N MET A 868 26.90 40.25 -22.26
CA MET A 868 27.74 41.23 -21.55
C MET A 868 29.23 41.15 -21.90
N PHE A 869 29.75 39.96 -22.15
CA PHE A 869 31.19 39.70 -22.30
C PHE A 869 31.59 39.07 -23.64
N GLY A 870 30.61 38.69 -24.46
CA GLY A 870 30.77 38.04 -25.78
C GLY A 870 30.63 36.52 -25.73
N ASP A 871 30.35 35.92 -26.89
CA ASP A 871 29.96 34.51 -27.09
C ASP A 871 30.95 33.51 -26.45
N ARG A 872 32.24 33.87 -26.41
CA ARG A 872 33.32 33.07 -25.80
C ARG A 872 33.10 32.79 -24.31
N PHE A 873 32.24 33.55 -23.63
CA PHE A 873 31.92 33.38 -22.21
C PHE A 873 30.66 32.51 -21.96
N ILE A 874 30.09 31.88 -22.99
CA ILE A 874 28.95 30.93 -22.86
C ILE A 874 29.15 29.88 -21.75
N PHE A 875 30.36 29.34 -21.63
CA PHE A 875 30.70 28.30 -20.69
C PHE A 875 31.11 28.81 -19.30
N SER A 876 31.27 30.12 -19.09
CA SER A 876 31.88 30.65 -17.86
C SER A 876 31.06 30.33 -16.60
N LEU A 877 29.73 30.53 -16.62
CA LEU A 877 28.87 30.15 -15.49
C LEU A 877 28.76 28.64 -15.30
N LEU A 878 28.83 27.87 -16.39
CA LEU A 878 28.83 26.42 -16.36
C LEU A 878 30.09 25.92 -15.63
N LEU A 879 31.27 26.44 -16.02
CA LEU A 879 32.55 26.15 -15.38
C LEU A 879 32.58 26.58 -13.91
N ILE A 880 32.01 27.74 -13.56
CA ILE A 880 31.84 28.19 -12.17
C ILE A 880 30.97 27.20 -11.38
N SER A 881 29.80 26.80 -11.92
CA SER A 881 28.91 25.82 -11.28
C SER A 881 29.58 24.47 -11.06
N LEU A 882 30.34 23.96 -12.04
CA LEU A 882 31.10 22.72 -11.91
C LEU A 882 32.27 22.85 -10.92
N THR A 883 32.93 24.01 -10.85
CA THR A 883 34.04 24.27 -9.93
C THR A 883 33.55 24.33 -8.48
N ILE A 884 32.42 25.00 -8.22
CA ILE A 884 31.75 25.02 -6.90
C ILE A 884 31.34 23.59 -6.49
N PHE A 885 30.85 22.79 -7.45
CA PHE A 885 30.53 21.38 -7.20
C PHE A 885 31.77 20.54 -6.89
N LEU A 886 32.85 20.68 -7.68
CA LEU A 886 34.14 20.02 -7.45
C LEU A 886 34.70 20.34 -6.06
N GLU A 887 34.75 21.62 -5.70
CA GLU A 887 35.20 22.06 -4.38
C GLU A 887 34.36 21.43 -3.26
N ARG A 888 33.03 21.38 -3.42
CA ARG A 888 32.13 20.77 -2.43
C ARG A 888 32.29 19.25 -2.33
N ILE A 889 32.66 18.57 -3.42
CA ILE A 889 33.05 17.15 -3.41
C ILE A 889 34.36 16.98 -2.63
N MET A 890 35.39 17.77 -2.94
CA MET A 890 36.70 17.71 -2.29
C MET A 890 36.64 18.02 -0.78
N ARG A 891 35.73 18.92 -0.36
CA ARG A 891 35.48 19.28 1.04
C ARG A 891 34.64 18.25 1.82
N GLN A 892 34.18 17.13 1.22
CA GLN A 892 33.55 16.06 2.02
C GLN A 892 34.60 15.37 2.91
N PRO A 893 34.29 15.11 4.20
CA PRO A 893 35.17 14.32 5.05
C PRO A 893 35.26 12.90 4.48
N LYS A 894 36.45 12.51 4.02
CA LYS A 894 36.74 11.12 3.69
C LYS A 894 36.53 10.28 4.95
N LYS A 895 35.54 9.39 4.97
CA LYS A 895 35.49 8.33 5.99
C LYS A 895 36.79 7.55 5.86
N VAL A 896 37.62 7.60 6.90
CA VAL A 896 38.83 6.79 7.00
C VAL A 896 38.36 5.33 7.07
N LEU A 897 38.59 4.59 6.00
CA LEU A 897 38.39 3.14 5.94
C LEU A 897 39.51 2.48 6.78
N LEU A 898 39.27 2.37 8.08
CA LEU A 898 40.02 1.47 8.95
C LEU A 898 39.16 0.23 9.25
N THR A 899 39.78 -0.93 9.10
CA THR A 899 39.40 -2.27 9.58
C THR A 899 38.05 -2.86 9.14
N SER A 900 38.07 -3.77 8.14
CA SER A 900 37.68 -5.18 8.35
C SER A 900 38.00 -6.07 7.12
N HIS A 901 39.29 -6.33 6.87
CA HIS A 901 39.74 -7.46 6.03
C HIS A 901 40.79 -8.27 6.80
N ALA A 902 40.30 -9.02 7.79
CA ALA A 902 40.98 -10.14 8.46
C ALA A 902 39.91 -10.89 9.27
N GLY A 903 39.73 -12.19 9.01
CA GLY A 903 38.63 -13.02 9.51
C GLY A 903 37.97 -13.80 8.39
#